data_AF-A0A1F4MQH8-F1
#
_entry.id   AF-A0A1F4MQH8-F1
#
_cell.length_a   1.000
_cell.length_b   1.000
_cell.length_c   1.000
_cell.angle_alpha   90.00
_cell.angle_beta   90.00
_cell.angle_gamma   90.00
#
_symmetry.space_group_name_H-M   'P 1'
#
loop_
_entity.id
_entity.type
_entity.pdbx_description
1 polymer ?
#
loop_
_entity_poly.entity_id
_entity_poly.type
_entity_poly.pdbx_seq_one_letter_code
_entity_poly.pdbx_strand_id
1 'polypeptide(L)'
;MKSLLIILTFFVIFVIYKDFYSQVNEPCCALSGGTEDNTDLTQYGGMYITAQGTLRVLVVFATFPDDNNYHPYWPIGQPPNELNTFIDPNMQTGSTHYANLTHFFKDMSMGTYQVIGEAVYAVTPCSSSYYGSDFGKANKEILRDVVDPIINFTLYDNWEYQYPYHHATRADNVIDMIIMIWRGLPWGSAWLGNAKLGGSSFKVENLTKTIKCNYPDVGGSGITIQYWGERDQARNFRTTVHELGHWLLGLVHPYGSSGRAYAKWSLLGHGFTDGICANTFERERLAWIYPTSINEEIINAPIGDYLTTGTAYKFHPSNGYTYEYYYFENHQKLNSTYDDATINEEDKGILILHQQGLYNGTNCLRIKTADGFYNWQNPYNTNECFSQTLPAFMKTTVNRLGYGHRDQLLKSGGGYEWLYAFIDKYGVINCGSFKQGENFLGAYNLVYNKVFSRWSNPKSFTWSNQPTDFAFDIFNQVGSQINVHFYYNNGLAASPSKPQNLVASLTPAPGYQIFYPRLSWSANKEDDLNGYKIQRKITYNSQIIENWHYIAYPTKFDSVFIDYGLPCLPSGEYDLYYKIQAKDNDQKLSSFSEEAVINNVQWEPKKEELIQNATVIPLETELYSNFPNPFNPETNISFGLPKDDWVELNIYSVTGQRIVQLVNEQLEKGYHTVAWNGRDGNGNSVASGLYIYELLADGKRLVNKMFLMK
;
A
#
# COMPACT_ATOMS: atom_id res chain seq x y z
N MET A 1 74.55 -30.86 6.45
CA MET A 1 74.94 -29.97 7.57
C MET A 1 73.87 -28.91 7.70
N LYS A 2 73.05 -29.03 8.75
CA LYS A 2 72.11 -28.03 9.30
C LYS A 2 71.06 -27.49 8.31
N SER A 3 69.88 -28.11 8.21
CA SER A 3 68.76 -28.06 9.17
C SER A 3 68.06 -26.71 9.22
N LEU A 4 66.74 -26.76 9.00
CA LEU A 4 65.74 -25.87 9.60
C LEU A 4 65.99 -24.37 9.45
N LEU A 5 65.64 -23.81 8.30
CA LEU A 5 64.83 -22.58 8.26
C LEU A 5 64.22 -22.47 6.86
N ILE A 6 62.98 -22.00 6.76
CA ILE A 6 62.07 -22.05 5.59
C ILE A 6 61.10 -23.25 5.63
N ILE A 7 60.49 -23.45 6.81
CA ILE A 7 59.18 -24.10 7.02
C ILE A 7 58.21 -23.07 7.64
N LEU A 8 58.48 -21.76 7.51
CA LEU A 8 57.67 -20.68 8.11
C LEU A 8 57.46 -19.50 7.16
N THR A 9 57.20 -19.80 5.88
CA THR A 9 56.65 -18.83 4.92
C THR A 9 55.81 -19.51 3.83
N PHE A 10 55.16 -20.62 4.17
CA PHE A 10 54.20 -21.33 3.31
C PHE A 10 52.86 -21.61 4.01
N PHE A 11 52.59 -20.90 5.12
CA PHE A 11 51.36 -21.02 5.90
C PHE A 11 50.92 -19.68 6.51
N VAL A 12 50.81 -18.64 5.68
CA VAL A 12 49.91 -17.48 5.83
C VAL A 12 49.76 -16.93 4.41
N ILE A 13 48.52 -16.60 3.99
CA ILE A 13 48.07 -16.31 2.61
C ILE A 13 47.73 -17.57 1.79
N PHE A 14 46.81 -18.38 2.34
CA PHE A 14 45.90 -19.22 1.55
C PHE A 14 44.47 -19.08 2.09
N VAL A 15 44.09 -17.83 2.38
CA VAL A 15 42.71 -17.34 2.52
C VAL A 15 42.78 -15.91 1.98
N ILE A 16 41.81 -15.50 1.17
CA ILE A 16 41.77 -14.25 0.39
C ILE A 16 42.53 -14.33 -0.95
N TYR A 17 41.97 -15.07 -1.89
CA TYR A 17 41.74 -14.64 -3.29
C TYR A 17 40.91 -15.75 -3.95
N LYS A 18 39.66 -15.85 -3.52
CA LYS A 18 38.62 -16.64 -4.17
C LYS A 18 37.31 -15.85 -4.14
N ASP A 19 37.41 -14.59 -4.54
CA ASP A 19 36.31 -13.70 -4.90
C ASP A 19 36.86 -12.70 -5.92
N PHE A 20 36.03 -12.27 -6.85
CA PHE A 20 36.34 -11.51 -8.08
C PHE A 20 36.70 -12.34 -9.32
N TYR A 21 35.83 -13.30 -9.63
CA TYR A 21 35.19 -13.39 -10.95
C TYR A 21 33.89 -14.19 -10.78
N SER A 22 32.92 -13.62 -10.04
CA SER A 22 31.53 -14.00 -10.28
C SER A 22 31.14 -13.31 -11.58
N GLN A 23 31.25 -14.04 -12.69
CA GLN A 23 30.42 -13.72 -13.85
C GLN A 23 28.99 -13.67 -13.32
N VAL A 24 28.42 -12.48 -13.28
CA VAL A 24 27.00 -12.27 -13.06
C VAL A 24 26.35 -12.97 -14.24
N ASN A 25 25.84 -14.18 -14.02
CA ASN A 25 24.99 -14.84 -14.98
C ASN A 25 23.76 -13.95 -15.12
N GLU A 26 23.71 -13.19 -16.21
CA GLU A 26 22.49 -12.54 -16.64
C GLU A 26 21.38 -13.58 -16.79
N PRO A 27 20.14 -13.30 -16.34
CA PRO A 27 19.03 -14.20 -16.57
C PRO A 27 18.79 -14.32 -18.08
N CYS A 28 19.12 -15.49 -18.63
CA CYS A 28 18.83 -15.89 -19.99
C CYS A 28 17.31 -15.97 -20.21
N CYS A 29 16.72 -14.94 -20.81
CA CYS A 29 15.47 -15.03 -21.57
C CYS A 29 15.49 -13.98 -22.70
N ALA A 30 16.25 -14.27 -23.75
CA ALA A 30 16.02 -13.74 -25.09
C ALA A 30 16.59 -14.74 -26.09
N LEU A 31 15.77 -15.70 -26.53
CA LEU A 31 16.06 -16.49 -27.72
C LEU A 31 14.93 -16.31 -28.73
N SER A 32 15.38 -15.98 -29.93
CA SER A 32 14.68 -15.66 -31.17
C SER A 32 13.77 -16.77 -31.72
N GLY A 33 12.66 -16.38 -32.32
CA GLY A 33 11.93 -17.20 -33.29
C GLY A 33 10.61 -16.54 -33.69
N GLY A 34 10.47 -16.17 -34.96
CA GLY A 34 9.32 -15.41 -35.45
C GLY A 34 8.02 -16.20 -35.62
N THR A 35 7.04 -15.43 -36.11
CA THR A 35 5.67 -15.74 -36.57
C THR A 35 4.62 -16.02 -35.48
N GLU A 36 3.71 -15.04 -35.33
CA GLU A 36 2.35 -15.07 -34.76
C GLU A 36 2.19 -15.70 -33.36
N ASP A 37 1.55 -14.96 -32.44
CA ASP A 37 1.45 -15.17 -30.97
C ASP A 37 2.67 -14.68 -30.16
N ASN A 38 2.68 -13.36 -29.94
CA ASN A 38 3.74 -12.63 -29.26
C ASN A 38 3.70 -12.85 -27.73
N THR A 39 4.32 -13.94 -27.26
CA THR A 39 4.70 -14.16 -25.85
C THR A 39 6.09 -13.59 -25.51
N ASP A 40 6.68 -12.86 -26.46
CA ASP A 40 7.94 -12.16 -26.33
C ASP A 40 7.72 -10.77 -25.71
N LEU A 41 8.39 -10.49 -24.59
CA LEU A 41 8.32 -9.23 -23.85
C LEU A 41 9.12 -8.08 -24.51
N THR A 42 9.49 -8.23 -25.79
CA THR A 42 10.05 -7.17 -26.62
C THR A 42 8.98 -6.09 -26.87
N GLN A 43 8.97 -5.06 -26.03
CA GLN A 43 8.13 -3.87 -26.21
C GLN A 43 8.52 -3.18 -27.52
N TYR A 44 7.55 -2.96 -28.42
CA TYR A 44 7.81 -2.26 -29.68
C TYR A 44 8.21 -0.79 -29.40
N GLY A 45 9.37 -0.36 -29.89
CA GLY A 45 9.72 1.06 -30.01
C GLY A 45 10.54 1.74 -28.88
N GLY A 46 10.90 1.06 -27.78
CA GLY A 46 11.51 1.72 -26.59
C GLY A 46 12.98 1.40 -26.32
N MET A 47 13.78 2.35 -25.84
CA MET A 47 15.19 2.09 -25.51
C MET A 47 15.36 1.36 -24.17
N TYR A 48 15.19 0.04 -24.18
CA TYR A 48 15.49 -0.81 -23.02
C TYR A 48 16.97 -0.63 -22.58
N ILE A 49 17.27 -0.77 -21.28
CA ILE A 49 18.64 -0.74 -20.75
C ILE A 49 19.38 0.61 -20.93
N THR A 50 18.77 1.74 -20.57
CA THR A 50 19.53 2.98 -20.29
C THR A 50 20.17 2.95 -18.91
N ALA A 51 21.03 1.94 -18.66
CA ALA A 51 21.66 1.70 -17.37
C ALA A 51 22.48 2.89 -16.87
N GLN A 52 23.11 3.62 -17.79
CA GLN A 52 23.98 4.74 -17.48
C GLN A 52 24.16 5.70 -18.66
N GLY A 53 24.58 6.93 -18.37
CA GLY A 53 25.02 7.89 -19.37
C GLY A 53 24.29 9.22 -19.28
N THR A 54 24.59 10.11 -20.22
CA THR A 54 24.02 11.45 -20.26
C THR A 54 23.28 11.64 -21.58
N LEU A 55 21.96 11.80 -21.50
CA LEU A 55 21.14 12.28 -22.60
C LEU A 55 21.11 13.81 -22.55
N ARG A 56 21.61 14.46 -23.61
CA ARG A 56 21.44 15.89 -23.78
C ARG A 56 20.17 16.18 -24.58
N VAL A 57 19.28 16.99 -24.02
CA VAL A 57 17.94 17.25 -24.56
C VAL A 57 17.76 18.72 -24.90
N LEU A 58 17.22 19.02 -26.08
CA LEU A 58 16.79 20.37 -26.42
C LEU A 58 15.31 20.54 -26.06
N VAL A 59 14.98 21.48 -25.17
CA VAL A 59 13.60 21.84 -24.87
C VAL A 59 13.23 23.09 -25.67
N VAL A 60 12.13 23.05 -26.42
CA VAL A 60 11.65 24.17 -27.22
C VAL A 60 10.25 24.55 -26.75
N PHE A 61 10.16 25.68 -26.06
CA PHE A 61 8.90 26.32 -25.72
C PHE A 61 8.41 27.14 -26.92
N ALA A 62 7.35 26.68 -27.56
CA ALA A 62 6.87 27.18 -28.83
C ALA A 62 5.53 27.94 -28.71
N THR A 63 5.40 29.04 -29.45
CA THR A 63 4.15 29.79 -29.60
C THR A 63 3.89 30.18 -31.05
N PHE A 64 2.64 30.51 -31.37
CA PHE A 64 2.29 31.12 -32.66
C PHE A 64 2.29 32.65 -32.55
N PRO A 65 2.61 33.41 -33.61
CA PRO A 65 2.52 34.87 -33.64
C PRO A 65 1.13 35.43 -33.31
N ASP A 66 0.08 34.66 -33.61
CA ASP A 66 -1.33 34.99 -33.39
C ASP A 66 -1.92 34.37 -32.11
N ASP A 67 -1.11 33.74 -31.27
CA ASP A 67 -1.57 33.14 -30.01
C ASP A 67 -1.92 34.22 -28.97
N ASN A 68 -3.21 34.53 -28.91
CA ASN A 68 -3.79 35.49 -27.96
C ASN A 68 -4.62 34.80 -26.87
N ASN A 69 -4.52 33.47 -26.74
CA ASN A 69 -5.31 32.75 -25.77
C ASN A 69 -4.83 33.07 -24.34
N TYR A 70 -5.79 33.20 -23.42
CA TYR A 70 -5.48 33.32 -22.01
C TYR A 70 -4.83 32.02 -21.53
N HIS A 71 -3.75 32.16 -20.77
CA HIS A 71 -3.06 31.04 -20.17
C HIS A 71 -2.51 31.46 -18.79
N PRO A 72 -2.88 30.78 -17.69
CA PRO A 72 -2.63 31.27 -16.33
C PRO A 72 -1.16 31.25 -15.91
N TYR A 73 -0.33 30.40 -16.53
CA TYR A 73 1.08 30.21 -16.15
C TYR A 73 2.09 30.59 -17.25
N TRP A 74 1.61 31.03 -18.41
CA TRP A 74 2.46 31.37 -19.57
C TRP A 74 1.92 32.66 -20.22
N PRO A 75 2.55 33.81 -19.94
CA PRO A 75 2.08 35.10 -20.45
C PRO A 75 2.08 35.18 -21.98
N ILE A 76 1.16 35.96 -22.54
CA ILE A 76 1.05 36.18 -23.99
C ILE A 76 2.32 36.88 -24.50
N GLY A 77 2.91 36.35 -25.58
CA GLY A 77 4.06 36.96 -26.27
C GLY A 77 5.35 37.00 -25.45
N GLN A 78 5.45 36.20 -24.39
CA GLN A 78 6.62 36.11 -23.53
C GLN A 78 7.04 34.64 -23.35
N PRO A 79 8.31 34.37 -23.00
CA PRO A 79 8.71 33.06 -22.52
C PRO A 79 7.93 32.62 -21.27
N PRO A 80 7.78 31.30 -21.04
CA PRO A 80 7.18 30.79 -19.80
C PRO A 80 8.12 31.01 -18.61
N ASN A 81 7.55 31.09 -17.41
CA ASN A 81 8.33 31.35 -16.18
C ASN A 81 9.33 30.22 -15.90
N GLU A 82 9.00 28.99 -16.26
CA GLU A 82 9.84 27.81 -16.09
C GLU A 82 10.93 27.63 -17.15
N LEU A 83 11.04 28.53 -18.16
CA LEU A 83 12.00 28.37 -19.27
C LEU A 83 13.40 27.99 -18.75
N ASN A 84 13.91 28.71 -17.75
CA ASN A 84 15.27 28.51 -17.23
C ASN A 84 15.36 27.50 -16.07
N THR A 85 14.24 26.93 -15.63
CA THR A 85 14.20 26.00 -14.46
C THR A 85 13.69 24.61 -14.82
N PHE A 86 13.20 24.40 -16.04
CA PHE A 86 12.62 23.14 -16.50
C PHE A 86 13.65 22.02 -16.70
N ILE A 87 14.86 22.37 -17.10
CA ILE A 87 15.99 21.45 -17.30
C ILE A 87 17.30 22.19 -17.02
N ASP A 88 18.29 21.46 -16.49
CA ASP A 88 19.59 22.01 -16.16
C ASP A 88 20.64 21.63 -17.23
N PRO A 89 21.55 22.56 -17.61
CA PRO A 89 22.58 22.29 -18.61
C PRO A 89 23.68 21.36 -18.11
N ASN A 90 23.75 21.15 -16.80
CA ASN A 90 24.68 20.27 -16.11
C ASN A 90 24.12 19.88 -14.73
N MET A 91 24.66 18.83 -14.12
CA MET A 91 24.15 18.25 -12.86
C MET A 91 24.42 19.10 -11.61
N GLN A 92 25.22 20.17 -11.70
CA GLN A 92 25.66 20.96 -10.54
C GLN A 92 24.80 22.18 -10.24
N THR A 93 23.87 22.54 -11.12
CA THR A 93 22.98 23.67 -10.89
C THR A 93 21.95 23.33 -9.81
N GLY A 94 21.96 24.10 -8.72
CA GLY A 94 21.10 23.93 -7.55
C GLY A 94 19.68 24.46 -7.75
N SER A 95 19.04 24.16 -8.88
CA SER A 95 17.62 24.47 -9.05
C SER A 95 16.81 23.81 -7.93
N THR A 96 16.04 24.56 -7.15
CA THR A 96 15.17 23.99 -6.10
C THR A 96 13.75 23.76 -6.62
N HIS A 97 13.55 23.81 -7.94
CA HIS A 97 12.23 23.72 -8.55
C HIS A 97 11.79 22.26 -8.65
N TYR A 98 10.65 21.92 -8.03
CA TYR A 98 10.13 20.54 -7.97
C TYR A 98 9.82 19.93 -9.34
N ALA A 99 9.70 20.73 -10.41
CA ALA A 99 9.50 20.28 -11.78
C ALA A 99 10.72 20.60 -12.63
N ASN A 100 11.78 19.78 -12.49
CA ASN A 100 13.04 19.88 -13.22
C ASN A 100 13.44 18.49 -13.73
N LEU A 101 13.65 18.35 -15.05
CA LEU A 101 13.94 17.05 -15.67
C LEU A 101 15.26 16.47 -15.19
N THR A 102 16.29 17.30 -15.03
CA THR A 102 17.62 16.83 -14.63
C THR A 102 17.60 16.21 -13.24
N HIS A 103 16.91 16.84 -12.30
CA HIS A 103 16.85 16.37 -10.91
C HIS A 103 15.97 15.13 -10.81
N PHE A 104 14.87 15.08 -11.55
CA PHE A 104 14.01 13.90 -11.61
C PHE A 104 14.75 12.65 -12.10
N PHE A 105 15.41 12.73 -13.26
CA PHE A 105 16.11 11.55 -13.80
C PHE A 105 17.33 11.18 -12.96
N LYS A 106 17.98 12.16 -12.31
CA LYS A 106 19.02 11.89 -11.31
C LYS A 106 18.49 11.06 -10.16
N ASP A 107 17.39 11.46 -9.52
CA ASP A 107 16.83 10.77 -8.36
C ASP A 107 16.33 9.37 -8.76
N MET A 108 15.57 9.27 -9.85
CA MET A 108 15.00 8.00 -10.32
C MET A 108 16.07 7.00 -10.75
N SER A 109 17.16 7.46 -11.38
CA SER A 109 18.26 6.60 -11.81
C SER A 109 19.35 6.40 -10.77
N MET A 110 19.22 6.99 -9.57
CA MET A 110 20.31 7.03 -8.58
C MET A 110 21.60 7.66 -9.12
N GLY A 111 21.46 8.59 -10.06
CA GLY A 111 22.56 9.31 -10.70
C GLY A 111 23.29 8.54 -11.81
N THR A 112 22.87 7.31 -12.13
CA THR A 112 23.50 6.54 -13.22
C THR A 112 23.11 7.09 -14.59
N TYR A 113 21.88 7.58 -14.74
CA TYR A 113 21.34 8.14 -15.98
C TYR A 113 20.96 9.61 -15.80
N GLN A 114 21.49 10.47 -16.66
CA GLN A 114 21.36 11.91 -16.54
C GLN A 114 20.65 12.47 -17.76
N VAL A 115 19.66 13.32 -17.52
CA VAL A 115 19.00 14.12 -18.56
C VAL A 115 19.39 15.58 -18.32
N ILE A 116 20.22 16.13 -19.19
CA ILE A 116 20.67 17.53 -19.11
C ILE A 116 20.30 18.25 -20.39
N GLY A 117 20.30 19.58 -20.38
CA GLY A 117 19.93 20.31 -21.58
C GLY A 117 19.72 21.79 -21.34
N GLU A 118 19.25 22.45 -22.38
CA GLU A 118 18.80 23.83 -22.32
C GLU A 118 17.41 23.95 -22.90
N ALA A 119 16.73 25.02 -22.51
CA ALA A 119 15.44 25.36 -23.06
C ALA A 119 15.52 26.67 -23.83
N VAL A 120 14.86 26.71 -24.99
CA VAL A 120 14.72 27.91 -25.81
C VAL A 120 13.26 28.27 -25.98
N TYR A 121 13.01 29.57 -26.13
CA TYR A 121 11.71 30.11 -26.51
C TYR A 121 11.73 30.46 -28.00
N ALA A 122 10.75 29.97 -28.75
CA ALA A 122 10.67 30.20 -30.18
C ALA A 122 9.23 30.52 -30.61
N VAL A 123 9.10 31.43 -31.58
CA VAL A 123 7.82 31.77 -32.21
C VAL A 123 7.85 31.25 -33.64
N THR A 124 6.78 30.60 -34.09
CA THR A 124 6.71 30.07 -35.46
C THR A 124 6.79 31.18 -36.51
N PRO A 125 7.31 30.89 -37.73
CA PRO A 125 7.32 31.85 -38.82
C PRO A 125 5.91 32.29 -39.28
N CYS A 126 4.93 31.38 -39.19
CA CYS A 126 3.55 31.62 -39.64
C CYS A 126 2.55 31.54 -38.49
N SER A 127 1.32 32.01 -38.72
CA SER A 127 0.20 31.93 -37.78
C SER A 127 -0.29 30.49 -37.56
N SER A 128 -0.99 30.26 -36.46
CA SER A 128 -1.66 29.00 -36.13
C SER A 128 -2.58 28.50 -37.25
N SER A 129 -3.26 29.43 -37.93
CA SER A 129 -4.15 29.16 -39.07
C SER A 129 -3.43 28.62 -40.31
N TYR A 130 -2.17 28.98 -40.53
CA TYR A 130 -1.37 28.49 -41.66
C TYR A 130 -1.01 27.02 -41.50
N TYR A 131 -0.66 26.63 -40.27
CA TYR A 131 -0.36 25.24 -39.96
C TYR A 131 -1.62 24.39 -39.92
N GLY A 132 -2.75 25.00 -39.50
CA GLY A 132 -4.00 24.30 -39.30
C GLY A 132 -3.70 23.01 -38.53
N SER A 133 -4.34 21.93 -38.96
CA SER A 133 -4.18 20.48 -38.74
C SER A 133 -2.83 19.80 -38.52
N ASP A 134 -1.70 20.45 -38.76
CA ASP A 134 -0.40 19.78 -38.89
C ASP A 134 0.70 20.35 -37.96
N PHE A 135 0.92 19.68 -36.83
CA PHE A 135 1.87 20.05 -35.80
C PHE A 135 3.25 19.56 -36.18
N GLY A 136 3.34 18.49 -36.99
CA GLY A 136 4.60 18.03 -37.56
C GLY A 136 5.18 19.08 -38.49
N LYS A 137 4.33 19.72 -39.30
CA LYS A 137 4.73 20.88 -40.12
C LYS A 137 5.17 22.06 -39.25
N ALA A 138 4.42 22.40 -38.20
CA ALA A 138 4.79 23.50 -37.30
C ALA A 138 6.13 23.23 -36.59
N ASN A 139 6.31 22.03 -36.02
CA ASN A 139 7.55 21.58 -35.38
C ASN A 139 8.73 21.60 -36.37
N LYS A 140 8.52 21.14 -37.61
CA LYS A 140 9.57 21.16 -38.63
C LYS A 140 10.03 22.57 -38.97
N GLU A 141 9.10 23.48 -39.26
CA GLU A 141 9.44 24.84 -39.66
C GLU A 141 10.07 25.63 -38.51
N ILE A 142 9.55 25.51 -37.28
CA ILE A 142 10.18 26.19 -36.13
C ILE A 142 11.58 25.65 -35.85
N LEU A 143 11.78 24.34 -35.90
CA LEU A 143 13.09 23.73 -35.66
C LEU A 143 14.11 24.10 -36.75
N ARG A 144 13.69 24.09 -38.03
CA ARG A 144 14.57 24.40 -39.16
C ARG A 144 14.85 25.89 -39.33
N ASP A 145 13.82 26.73 -39.24
CA ASP A 145 13.94 28.14 -39.66
C ASP A 145 14.22 29.10 -38.50
N VAL A 146 13.91 28.69 -37.27
CA VAL A 146 14.02 29.54 -36.08
C VAL A 146 15.07 29.02 -35.11
N VAL A 147 15.09 27.70 -34.85
CA VAL A 147 15.98 27.10 -33.84
C VAL A 147 17.35 26.72 -34.40
N ASP A 148 17.44 26.12 -35.59
CA ASP A 148 18.71 25.74 -36.26
C ASP A 148 19.71 26.91 -36.39
N PRO A 149 19.29 28.16 -36.68
CA PRO A 149 20.23 29.28 -36.73
C PRO A 149 20.84 29.70 -35.38
N ILE A 150 20.25 29.29 -34.25
CA ILE A 150 20.64 29.75 -32.90
C ILE A 150 21.12 28.63 -31.97
N ILE A 151 20.91 27.36 -32.34
CA ILE A 151 21.31 26.19 -31.57
C ILE A 151 22.28 25.34 -32.39
N ASN A 152 23.35 24.87 -31.74
CA ASN A 152 24.24 23.87 -32.31
C ASN A 152 23.67 22.46 -32.07
N PHE A 153 23.04 21.89 -33.09
CA PHE A 153 22.40 20.58 -33.02
C PHE A 153 23.41 19.44 -32.84
N THR A 154 24.69 19.66 -33.16
CA THR A 154 25.75 18.66 -32.91
C THR A 154 25.87 18.27 -31.44
N LEU A 155 25.48 19.15 -30.52
CA LEU A 155 25.49 18.84 -29.09
C LEU A 155 24.45 17.80 -28.68
N TYR A 156 23.43 17.56 -29.50
CA TYR A 156 22.28 16.70 -29.19
C TYR A 156 22.30 15.37 -29.96
N ASP A 157 23.46 15.01 -30.50
CA ASP A 157 23.72 13.75 -31.21
C ASP A 157 24.91 13.09 -30.53
N ASN A 158 24.63 12.37 -29.45
CA ASN A 158 25.63 11.65 -28.68
C ASN A 158 25.25 10.18 -28.47
N TRP A 159 24.10 9.72 -28.97
CA TRP A 159 23.60 8.38 -28.75
C TRP A 159 23.29 7.70 -30.09
N GLU A 160 23.93 6.56 -30.33
CA GLU A 160 23.61 5.72 -31.47
C GLU A 160 22.65 4.61 -31.05
N TYR A 161 21.52 4.51 -31.75
CA TYR A 161 20.60 3.40 -31.59
C TYR A 161 21.20 2.10 -32.15
N GLN A 162 21.31 1.08 -31.30
CA GLN A 162 21.72 -0.28 -31.68
C GLN A 162 20.53 -1.22 -31.58
N TYR A 163 20.05 -1.69 -32.74
CA TYR A 163 18.89 -2.58 -32.78
C TYR A 163 19.20 -3.95 -32.14
N PRO A 164 18.25 -4.54 -31.38
CA PRO A 164 17.00 -3.95 -30.89
C PRO A 164 17.21 -3.27 -29.52
N TYR A 165 16.68 -2.06 -29.35
CA TYR A 165 16.51 -1.44 -28.03
C TYR A 165 17.79 -1.21 -27.21
N HIS A 166 18.97 -1.11 -27.82
CA HIS A 166 20.23 -0.75 -27.15
C HIS A 166 20.74 0.61 -27.64
N HIS A 167 21.70 1.20 -26.90
CA HIS A 167 22.37 2.43 -27.32
C HIS A 167 23.86 2.40 -26.98
N ALA A 168 24.64 3.15 -27.76
CA ALA A 168 26.04 3.44 -27.48
C ALA A 168 26.26 4.94 -27.35
N THR A 169 27.12 5.36 -26.41
CA THR A 169 27.49 6.78 -26.20
C THR A 169 28.44 7.28 -27.30
N ARG A 170 27.91 7.41 -28.52
CA ARG A 170 28.59 7.99 -29.68
C ARG A 170 27.57 8.57 -30.67
N ALA A 171 27.98 9.59 -31.42
CA ALA A 171 27.15 10.25 -32.42
C ALA A 171 26.87 9.36 -33.65
N ASP A 172 25.68 9.46 -34.23
CA ASP A 172 25.26 8.75 -35.45
C ASP A 172 24.67 9.67 -36.55
N ASN A 173 24.76 10.99 -36.36
CA ASN A 173 24.13 12.04 -37.18
C ASN A 173 22.60 12.11 -37.10
N VAL A 174 22.02 11.51 -36.05
CA VAL A 174 20.62 11.65 -35.69
C VAL A 174 20.55 12.40 -34.37
N ILE A 175 19.60 13.33 -34.26
CA ILE A 175 19.37 14.03 -33.00
C ILE A 175 18.67 13.09 -32.02
N ASP A 176 19.19 12.99 -30.80
CA ASP A 176 18.75 12.02 -29.79
C ASP A 176 17.35 12.36 -29.27
N MET A 177 17.14 13.61 -28.83
CA MET A 177 15.90 14.02 -28.17
C MET A 177 15.65 15.53 -28.22
N ILE A 178 14.46 15.90 -28.70
CA ILE A 178 13.90 17.25 -28.69
C ILE A 178 12.53 17.20 -27.99
N ILE A 179 12.30 18.09 -27.04
CA ILE A 179 11.01 18.22 -26.35
C ILE A 179 10.33 19.49 -26.84
N MET A 180 9.27 19.35 -27.63
CA MET A 180 8.43 20.48 -28.07
C MET A 180 7.31 20.72 -27.07
N ILE A 181 7.25 21.92 -26.47
CA ILE A 181 6.21 22.34 -25.52
C ILE A 181 5.45 23.54 -26.09
N TRP A 182 4.20 23.35 -26.47
CA TRP A 182 3.39 24.40 -27.09
C TRP A 182 2.51 25.13 -26.09
N ARG A 183 2.52 26.48 -26.06
CA ARG A 183 1.63 27.29 -25.22
C ARG A 183 0.14 27.02 -25.48
N GLY A 184 -0.20 26.73 -26.73
CA GLY A 184 -1.49 26.23 -27.15
C GLY A 184 -1.38 25.69 -28.58
N LEU A 185 -1.91 24.49 -28.83
CA LEU A 185 -2.03 23.93 -30.19
C LEU A 185 -3.41 24.28 -30.76
N PRO A 186 -3.52 24.62 -32.05
CA PRO A 186 -4.77 25.06 -32.66
C PRO A 186 -5.87 23.99 -32.82
N TRP A 187 -5.77 22.76 -32.28
CA TRP A 187 -6.87 21.77 -32.37
C TRP A 187 -7.17 21.03 -31.07
N GLY A 188 -8.42 20.62 -30.95
CA GLY A 188 -8.92 19.67 -29.96
C GLY A 188 -8.47 18.24 -30.24
N SER A 189 -7.15 17.98 -30.17
CA SER A 189 -6.67 16.62 -29.89
C SER A 189 -7.23 16.20 -28.53
N ALA A 190 -7.78 14.99 -28.44
CA ALA A 190 -8.17 14.41 -27.15
C ALA A 190 -6.95 14.14 -26.22
N TRP A 191 -5.72 14.26 -26.74
CA TRP A 191 -4.47 13.88 -26.09
C TRP A 191 -3.52 15.07 -25.97
N LEU A 192 -2.94 15.26 -24.78
CA LEU A 192 -2.10 16.42 -24.41
C LEU A 192 -0.59 16.20 -24.66
N GLY A 193 -0.21 15.00 -25.08
CA GLY A 193 1.18 14.61 -25.34
C GLY A 193 1.24 13.56 -26.43
N ASN A 194 2.37 13.53 -27.15
CA ASN A 194 2.71 12.52 -28.13
C ASN A 194 4.21 12.24 -28.07
N ALA A 195 4.59 10.97 -28.03
CA ALA A 195 5.98 10.51 -28.13
C ALA A 195 6.57 10.64 -29.55
N LYS A 196 6.26 11.72 -30.27
CA LYS A 196 6.77 12.04 -31.61
C LYS A 196 6.75 13.54 -31.90
N LEU A 197 7.58 13.99 -32.84
CA LEU A 197 7.53 15.34 -33.40
C LEU A 197 6.49 15.49 -34.51
N GLY A 198 6.11 14.40 -35.17
CA GLY A 198 5.12 14.37 -36.25
C GLY A 198 5.67 14.82 -37.61
N GLY A 199 5.06 14.32 -38.70
CA GLY A 199 5.48 14.64 -40.06
C GLY A 199 6.73 13.89 -40.52
N SER A 200 7.30 14.29 -41.65
CA SER A 200 8.48 13.62 -42.23
C SER A 200 9.79 14.15 -41.64
N SER A 201 10.71 13.22 -41.36
CA SER A 201 12.08 13.51 -40.94
C SER A 201 12.77 14.53 -41.88
N PHE A 202 13.61 15.38 -41.31
CA PHE A 202 14.30 16.45 -42.04
C PHE A 202 15.71 16.67 -41.49
N LYS A 203 16.49 17.52 -42.16
CA LYS A 203 17.86 17.81 -41.77
C LYS A 203 18.04 19.22 -41.24
N VAL A 204 19.00 19.36 -40.32
CA VAL A 204 19.44 20.58 -39.64
C VAL A 204 20.97 20.63 -39.64
N GLU A 205 21.57 21.68 -39.08
CA GLU A 205 23.02 21.87 -38.96
C GLU A 205 23.71 21.76 -40.33
N ASN A 206 23.33 22.65 -41.26
CA ASN A 206 23.83 22.65 -42.64
C ASN A 206 23.68 21.29 -43.35
N LEU A 207 22.56 20.60 -43.12
CA LEU A 207 22.22 19.29 -43.69
C LEU A 207 23.10 18.12 -43.20
N THR A 208 23.84 18.31 -42.10
CA THR A 208 24.69 17.25 -41.55
C THR A 208 23.92 16.34 -40.60
N LYS A 209 23.01 16.89 -39.79
CA LYS A 209 22.23 16.14 -38.79
C LYS A 209 20.80 15.88 -39.25
N THR A 210 20.21 14.79 -38.75
CA THR A 210 18.85 14.34 -39.09
C THR A 210 17.97 14.36 -37.85
N ILE A 211 16.81 15.01 -37.95
CA ILE A 211 15.74 14.91 -36.95
C ILE A 211 14.73 13.87 -37.46
N LYS A 212 14.58 12.76 -36.73
CA LYS A 212 13.59 11.72 -37.00
C LYS A 212 12.25 12.07 -36.35
N CYS A 213 11.27 12.47 -37.15
CA CYS A 213 10.04 13.05 -36.63
C CYS A 213 8.94 12.04 -36.28
N ASN A 214 8.93 10.88 -36.92
CA ASN A 214 7.92 9.86 -36.71
C ASN A 214 8.36 8.80 -35.70
N TYR A 215 7.36 8.31 -34.99
CA TYR A 215 7.37 7.17 -34.09
C TYR A 215 6.34 6.19 -34.67
N PRO A 216 6.71 4.95 -35.06
CA PRO A 216 7.05 3.89 -34.08
C PRO A 216 8.36 3.15 -34.30
N ASP A 217 9.18 3.60 -35.24
CA ASP A 217 10.54 3.09 -35.39
C ASP A 217 11.38 3.56 -34.19
N VAL A 218 12.06 2.63 -33.54
CA VAL A 218 12.90 2.88 -32.36
C VAL A 218 13.87 4.04 -32.65
N GLY A 219 13.95 5.03 -31.75
CA GLY A 219 14.89 6.16 -31.86
C GLY A 219 14.38 7.37 -32.66
N GLY A 220 13.10 7.73 -32.51
CA GLY A 220 12.61 9.05 -32.91
C GLY A 220 13.28 10.18 -32.11
N SER A 221 13.47 11.34 -32.73
CA SER A 221 14.26 12.46 -32.19
C SER A 221 13.46 13.40 -31.27
N GLY A 222 12.28 13.00 -30.77
CA GLY A 222 11.56 13.90 -29.89
C GLY A 222 10.11 13.57 -29.57
N ILE A 223 9.58 14.38 -28.66
CA ILE A 223 8.20 14.36 -28.16
C ILE A 223 7.54 15.72 -28.36
N THR A 224 6.22 15.74 -28.49
CA THR A 224 5.42 16.97 -28.59
C THR A 224 4.33 16.97 -27.54
N ILE A 225 4.31 18.01 -26.71
CA ILE A 225 3.29 18.21 -25.69
C ILE A 225 2.62 19.57 -25.84
N GLN A 226 1.38 19.64 -25.36
CA GLN A 226 0.63 20.89 -25.27
C GLN A 226 0.55 21.33 -23.82
N TYR A 227 0.82 22.61 -23.59
CA TYR A 227 0.62 23.25 -22.32
C TYR A 227 -0.88 23.31 -22.01
N TRP A 228 -1.29 22.69 -20.91
CA TRP A 228 -2.66 22.74 -20.41
C TRP A 228 -2.71 23.34 -19.00
N GLY A 229 -2.68 24.67 -18.93
CA GLY A 229 -2.50 25.42 -17.68
C GLY A 229 -3.70 25.58 -16.77
N GLU A 230 -4.87 25.02 -17.05
CA GLU A 230 -6.05 25.29 -16.21
C GLU A 230 -6.03 24.61 -14.82
N ARG A 231 -5.07 23.70 -14.52
CA ARG A 231 -5.16 22.85 -13.30
C ARG A 231 -3.93 22.79 -12.39
N ASP A 232 -2.69 22.83 -12.92
CA ASP A 232 -1.46 22.67 -12.11
C ASP A 232 -0.23 23.10 -12.94
N GLN A 233 0.70 23.84 -12.33
CA GLN A 233 1.98 24.22 -12.95
C GLN A 233 2.87 22.99 -13.24
N ALA A 234 2.72 21.89 -12.49
CA ALA A 234 3.50 20.66 -12.66
C ALA A 234 3.12 19.85 -13.90
N ARG A 235 1.94 20.09 -14.48
CA ARG A 235 1.31 19.14 -15.39
C ARG A 235 2.15 18.87 -16.63
N ASN A 236 2.75 19.89 -17.22
CA ASN A 236 3.59 19.72 -18.42
C ASN A 236 4.84 18.92 -18.12
N PHE A 237 5.42 19.13 -16.94
CA PHE A 237 6.55 18.35 -16.49
C PHE A 237 6.17 16.86 -16.37
N ARG A 238 5.03 16.54 -15.75
CA ARG A 238 4.52 15.16 -15.68
C ARG A 238 4.25 14.56 -17.06
N THR A 239 3.59 15.30 -17.96
CA THR A 239 3.39 14.87 -19.35
C THR A 239 4.71 14.65 -20.08
N THR A 240 5.70 15.52 -19.86
CA THR A 240 7.01 15.40 -20.49
C THR A 240 7.73 14.13 -20.02
N VAL A 241 7.74 13.88 -18.71
CA VAL A 241 8.26 12.65 -18.12
C VAL A 241 7.55 11.42 -18.70
N HIS A 242 6.23 11.49 -18.86
CA HIS A 242 5.43 10.41 -19.45
C HIS A 242 5.81 10.09 -20.90
N GLU A 243 5.82 11.10 -21.77
CA GLU A 243 6.17 10.89 -23.18
C GLU A 243 7.65 10.49 -23.35
N LEU A 244 8.55 10.99 -22.50
CA LEU A 244 9.93 10.50 -22.45
C LEU A 244 10.00 9.06 -21.92
N GLY A 245 9.09 8.67 -21.03
CA GLY A 245 8.85 7.29 -20.63
C GLY A 245 8.52 6.39 -21.82
N HIS A 246 7.75 6.86 -22.81
CA HIS A 246 7.49 6.09 -24.04
C HIS A 246 8.74 5.91 -24.90
N TRP A 247 9.62 6.89 -24.90
CA TRP A 247 10.90 6.78 -25.58
C TRP A 247 11.85 5.78 -24.90
N LEU A 248 11.84 5.74 -23.56
CA LEU A 248 12.66 4.82 -22.75
C LEU A 248 12.09 3.39 -22.71
N LEU A 249 10.79 3.23 -22.45
CA LEU A 249 10.13 1.95 -22.18
C LEU A 249 9.25 1.46 -23.34
N GLY A 250 9.12 2.24 -24.41
CA GLY A 250 8.40 1.86 -25.63
C GLY A 250 6.94 2.28 -25.68
N LEU A 251 6.28 1.90 -26.77
CA LEU A 251 4.93 2.37 -27.12
C LEU A 251 3.85 2.09 -26.10
N VAL A 252 3.99 0.94 -25.48
CA VAL A 252 2.88 0.32 -24.80
C VAL A 252 2.91 0.78 -23.37
N HIS A 253 1.83 1.41 -22.90
CA HIS A 253 1.59 1.57 -21.47
C HIS A 253 1.58 0.17 -20.83
N PRO A 254 2.60 -0.21 -20.03
CA PRO A 254 2.66 -1.53 -19.41
C PRO A 254 1.50 -1.74 -18.41
N TYR A 255 0.74 -0.69 -18.13
CA TYR A 255 -0.31 -0.65 -17.11
C TYR A 255 -1.72 -0.36 -17.66
N GLY A 256 -1.88 -0.32 -18.99
CA GLY A 256 -3.16 -0.19 -19.71
C GLY A 256 -3.39 1.17 -20.39
N SER A 257 -3.84 1.15 -21.65
CA SER A 257 -4.05 2.34 -22.51
C SER A 257 -5.50 2.86 -22.56
N SER A 258 -6.45 2.16 -21.94
CA SER A 258 -7.86 2.61 -21.81
C SER A 258 -8.05 3.19 -20.41
N GLY A 259 -8.74 4.34 -20.29
CA GLY A 259 -9.02 5.07 -19.05
C GLY A 259 -9.64 4.23 -17.91
N ARG A 260 -8.82 3.35 -17.35
CA ARG A 260 -9.04 2.36 -16.30
C ARG A 260 -7.74 2.12 -15.49
N ALA A 261 -6.60 2.66 -15.95
CA ALA A 261 -5.28 2.55 -15.31
C ALA A 261 -5.00 3.74 -14.38
N TYR A 262 -6.00 4.20 -13.64
CA TYR A 262 -5.94 5.42 -12.86
C TYR A 262 -5.08 5.28 -11.60
N ALA A 263 -4.36 6.34 -11.25
CA ALA A 263 -3.68 6.54 -9.97
C ALA A 263 -2.59 5.50 -9.65
N LYS A 264 -1.61 5.31 -10.55
CA LYS A 264 -0.41 4.48 -10.28
C LYS A 264 0.83 5.35 -10.38
N TRP A 265 1.76 5.20 -9.44
CA TRP A 265 3.07 5.85 -9.58
C TRP A 265 3.89 5.09 -10.60
N SER A 266 4.17 5.77 -11.71
CA SER A 266 4.79 5.19 -12.88
C SER A 266 5.14 6.27 -13.89
N LEU A 267 6.26 6.10 -14.59
CA LEU A 267 6.60 6.89 -15.78
C LEU A 267 5.51 6.78 -16.85
N LEU A 268 5.07 5.57 -17.14
CA LEU A 268 4.00 5.28 -18.11
C LEU A 268 2.60 5.15 -17.47
N GLY A 269 2.38 5.77 -16.31
CA GLY A 269 1.06 5.98 -15.72
C GLY A 269 0.28 7.03 -16.51
N HIS A 270 -0.96 7.36 -16.16
CA HIS A 270 -1.68 8.43 -16.87
C HIS A 270 -1.08 9.79 -16.48
N GLY A 271 -0.12 10.29 -17.29
CA GLY A 271 0.80 11.39 -16.98
C GLY A 271 0.20 12.78 -16.70
N PHE A 272 -1.12 12.89 -16.60
CA PHE A 272 -1.83 14.16 -16.46
C PHE A 272 -2.35 14.44 -15.04
N THR A 273 -2.41 13.43 -14.16
CA THR A 273 -3.07 13.49 -12.84
C THR A 273 -2.47 12.55 -11.78
N ASP A 274 -1.60 11.63 -12.17
CA ASP A 274 -1.08 10.55 -11.32
C ASP A 274 0.37 10.81 -10.88
N GLY A 275 0.86 10.02 -9.92
CA GLY A 275 2.23 10.13 -9.41
C GLY A 275 3.28 9.80 -10.48
N ILE A 276 4.39 10.54 -10.50
CA ILE A 276 5.46 10.44 -11.49
C ILE A 276 6.66 9.59 -11.03
N CYS A 277 6.67 9.13 -9.78
CA CYS A 277 7.70 8.25 -9.27
C CYS A 277 7.80 6.95 -10.10
N ALA A 278 8.99 6.69 -10.65
CA ALA A 278 9.27 5.46 -11.37
C ALA A 278 9.23 4.27 -10.40
N ASN A 279 8.39 3.28 -10.70
CA ASN A 279 8.29 2.10 -9.85
C ASN A 279 9.38 1.07 -10.15
N THR A 280 9.51 0.05 -9.29
CA THR A 280 10.60 -0.93 -9.32
C THR A 280 10.61 -1.68 -10.63
N PHE A 281 9.45 -2.02 -11.19
CA PHE A 281 9.37 -2.66 -12.50
C PHE A 281 9.98 -1.79 -13.59
N GLU A 282 9.70 -0.48 -13.61
CA GLU A 282 10.27 0.44 -14.59
C GLU A 282 11.77 0.65 -14.38
N ARG A 283 12.19 0.92 -13.12
CA ARG A 283 13.61 1.15 -12.79
C ARG A 283 14.46 -0.09 -13.03
N GLU A 284 13.94 -1.30 -12.77
CA GLU A 284 14.61 -2.56 -13.11
C GLU A 284 14.79 -2.72 -14.61
N ARG A 285 13.76 -2.43 -15.40
CA ARG A 285 13.81 -2.49 -16.87
C ARG A 285 14.80 -1.49 -17.48
N LEU A 286 14.94 -0.33 -16.85
CA LEU A 286 15.92 0.69 -17.25
C LEU A 286 17.31 0.41 -16.66
N ALA A 287 17.47 -0.68 -15.90
CA ALA A 287 18.70 -1.04 -15.20
C ALA A 287 19.22 0.08 -14.28
N TRP A 288 18.30 0.88 -13.73
CA TRP A 288 18.58 1.91 -12.73
C TRP A 288 18.70 1.34 -11.33
N ILE A 289 17.97 0.25 -11.06
CA ILE A 289 18.09 -0.55 -9.83
C ILE A 289 18.00 -2.03 -10.15
N TYR A 290 18.43 -2.86 -9.21
CA TYR A 290 18.35 -4.31 -9.30
C TYR A 290 17.64 -4.85 -8.06
N PRO A 291 16.31 -5.07 -8.10
CA PRO A 291 15.57 -5.55 -6.94
C PRO A 291 16.02 -6.96 -6.54
N THR A 292 16.13 -7.19 -5.24
CA THR A 292 16.53 -8.50 -4.70
C THR A 292 15.40 -9.50 -4.89
N SER A 293 15.67 -10.61 -5.58
CA SER A 293 14.70 -11.70 -5.77
C SER A 293 14.49 -12.50 -4.48
N ILE A 294 13.24 -12.69 -4.08
CA ILE A 294 12.84 -13.53 -2.97
C ILE A 294 12.55 -14.94 -3.52
N ASN A 295 13.58 -15.78 -3.51
CA ASN A 295 13.51 -17.18 -3.96
C ASN A 295 13.59 -18.19 -2.80
N GLU A 296 13.82 -17.69 -1.59
CA GLU A 296 13.93 -18.44 -0.34
C GLU A 296 13.49 -17.56 0.82
N GLU A 297 13.39 -18.13 2.03
CA GLU A 297 13.08 -17.37 3.22
C GLU A 297 14.22 -16.41 3.56
N ILE A 298 13.91 -15.12 3.74
CA ILE A 298 14.88 -14.08 4.08
C ILE A 298 14.50 -13.48 5.43
N ILE A 299 15.29 -13.82 6.44
CA ILE A 299 15.13 -13.27 7.79
C ILE A 299 15.94 -11.97 7.90
N ASN A 300 15.31 -10.92 8.44
CA ASN A 300 15.95 -9.60 8.61
C ASN A 300 16.40 -9.00 7.28
N ALA A 301 15.48 -8.92 6.32
CA ALA A 301 15.64 -8.22 5.07
C ALA A 301 15.51 -6.70 5.30
N PRO A 302 16.59 -5.90 5.13
CA PRO A 302 16.51 -4.46 5.26
C PRO A 302 15.95 -3.83 3.99
N ILE A 303 14.95 -2.95 4.13
CA ILE A 303 14.42 -2.15 3.02
C ILE A 303 14.65 -0.68 3.36
N GLY A 304 15.67 -0.08 2.76
CA GLY A 304 15.96 1.35 2.89
C GLY A 304 14.93 2.22 2.16
N ASP A 305 14.96 3.53 2.37
CA ASP A 305 14.11 4.46 1.62
C ASP A 305 14.34 4.30 0.10
N TYR A 306 13.26 4.16 -0.65
CA TYR A 306 13.26 3.68 -2.03
C TYR A 306 13.97 4.63 -3.00
N LEU A 307 13.77 5.94 -2.86
CA LEU A 307 14.46 6.92 -3.70
C LEU A 307 15.90 7.17 -3.24
N THR A 308 16.15 7.16 -1.93
CA THR A 308 17.51 7.39 -1.41
C THR A 308 18.44 6.21 -1.64
N THR A 309 17.96 4.98 -1.48
CA THR A 309 18.80 3.77 -1.45
C THR A 309 18.63 2.86 -2.66
N GLY A 310 17.53 3.00 -3.42
CA GLY A 310 17.17 2.07 -4.50
C GLY A 310 16.86 0.65 -4.03
N THR A 311 16.78 0.41 -2.72
CA THR A 311 16.52 -0.92 -2.17
C THR A 311 15.08 -1.31 -2.47
N ALA A 312 14.92 -2.40 -3.19
CA ALA A 312 13.63 -3.01 -3.48
C ALA A 312 13.76 -4.52 -3.50
N TYR A 313 12.64 -5.20 -3.23
CA TYR A 313 12.56 -6.66 -3.32
C TYR A 313 11.50 -7.05 -4.34
N LYS A 314 11.70 -8.19 -5.00
CA LYS A 314 10.71 -8.78 -5.90
C LYS A 314 10.44 -10.24 -5.55
N PHE A 315 9.18 -10.65 -5.63
CA PHE A 315 8.75 -12.03 -5.39
C PHE A 315 7.96 -12.55 -6.58
N HIS A 316 8.36 -13.69 -7.11
CA HIS A 316 7.63 -14.41 -8.14
C HIS A 316 6.79 -15.54 -7.50
N PRO A 317 5.45 -15.50 -7.60
CA PRO A 317 4.62 -16.60 -7.13
C PRO A 317 4.79 -17.82 -8.03
N SER A 318 5.24 -18.94 -7.47
CA SER A 318 5.56 -20.19 -8.19
C SER A 318 4.37 -20.80 -8.94
N ASN A 319 3.14 -20.50 -8.52
CA ASN A 319 1.89 -20.91 -9.15
C ASN A 319 1.21 -19.78 -9.96
N GLY A 320 1.88 -18.65 -10.16
CA GLY A 320 1.42 -17.53 -10.99
C GLY A 320 1.86 -17.64 -12.44
N TYR A 321 1.64 -16.57 -13.21
CA TYR A 321 2.17 -16.49 -14.58
C TYR A 321 3.69 -16.30 -14.57
N THR A 322 4.40 -16.81 -15.58
CA THR A 322 5.87 -16.74 -15.71
C THR A 322 6.47 -15.35 -15.47
N TYR A 323 5.74 -14.30 -15.83
CA TYR A 323 6.18 -12.91 -15.72
C TYR A 323 5.45 -12.14 -14.62
N GLU A 324 4.78 -12.83 -13.69
CA GLU A 324 4.07 -12.23 -12.58
C GLU A 324 5.02 -11.97 -11.42
N TYR A 325 4.96 -10.75 -10.86
CA TYR A 325 5.80 -10.35 -9.73
C TYR A 325 5.06 -9.48 -8.73
N TYR A 326 5.41 -9.63 -7.46
CA TYR A 326 5.22 -8.65 -6.43
C TYR A 326 6.50 -7.82 -6.27
N TYR A 327 6.40 -6.50 -6.17
CA TYR A 327 7.50 -5.60 -5.81
C TYR A 327 7.19 -4.89 -4.50
N PHE A 328 8.22 -4.74 -3.66
CA PHE A 328 8.14 -4.14 -2.34
C PHE A 328 9.06 -2.92 -2.28
N GLU A 329 8.48 -1.75 -2.01
CA GLU A 329 9.14 -0.45 -2.04
C GLU A 329 8.92 0.27 -0.72
N ASN A 330 9.98 0.64 0.01
CA ASN A 330 9.82 1.41 1.24
C ASN A 330 9.92 2.91 0.96
N HIS A 331 8.79 3.61 0.97
CA HIS A 331 8.72 5.04 0.75
C HIS A 331 8.67 5.77 2.09
N GLN A 332 9.75 6.49 2.43
CA GLN A 332 9.81 7.32 3.63
C GLN A 332 9.69 8.81 3.30
N LYS A 333 9.59 9.17 2.02
CA LYS A 333 9.40 10.56 1.55
C LYS A 333 10.54 11.46 2.02
N LEU A 334 11.76 10.95 1.98
CA LEU A 334 12.94 11.68 2.40
C LEU A 334 13.61 12.37 1.22
N ASN A 335 13.90 13.67 1.38
CA ASN A 335 14.86 14.43 0.57
C ASN A 335 14.66 14.41 -0.96
N SER A 336 13.51 13.95 -1.46
CA SER A 336 13.14 14.03 -2.88
C SER A 336 11.69 14.48 -3.03
N THR A 337 11.47 15.54 -3.78
CA THR A 337 10.13 16.03 -4.13
C THR A 337 9.41 15.12 -5.12
N TYR A 338 10.10 14.09 -5.63
CA TYR A 338 9.56 13.13 -6.59
C TYR A 338 9.06 11.83 -5.93
N ASP A 339 9.15 11.70 -4.60
CA ASP A 339 8.55 10.58 -3.87
C ASP A 339 7.03 10.78 -3.69
N ASP A 340 6.31 10.70 -4.81
CA ASP A 340 4.87 10.91 -4.91
C ASP A 340 4.08 9.61 -5.14
N ALA A 341 4.65 8.47 -4.72
CA ALA A 341 3.99 7.17 -4.81
C ALA A 341 2.56 7.17 -4.23
N THR A 342 2.40 8.00 -3.20
CA THR A 342 1.15 8.43 -2.58
C THR A 342 1.26 9.95 -2.37
N ILE A 343 0.15 10.69 -2.36
CA ILE A 343 0.23 12.12 -2.04
C ILE A 343 0.09 12.42 -0.54
N ASN A 344 -0.36 11.45 0.24
CA ASN A 344 -0.46 11.59 1.68
C ASN A 344 0.95 11.51 2.27
N GLU A 345 1.46 12.62 2.79
CA GLU A 345 2.82 12.71 3.36
C GLU A 345 3.04 11.77 4.54
N GLU A 346 1.97 11.35 5.21
CA GLU A 346 2.01 10.39 6.32
C GLU A 346 2.01 8.93 5.89
N ASP A 347 1.82 8.66 4.59
CA ASP A 347 1.76 7.30 4.06
C ASP A 347 3.16 6.73 3.82
N LYS A 348 3.91 6.64 4.93
CA LYS A 348 5.30 6.16 5.00
C LYS A 348 5.34 4.67 5.33
N GLY A 349 6.13 3.93 4.57
CA GLY A 349 6.36 2.51 4.77
C GLY A 349 6.42 1.73 3.46
N ILE A 350 6.14 0.43 3.55
CA ILE A 350 6.23 -0.47 2.41
C ILE A 350 4.96 -0.34 1.56
N LEU A 351 5.12 0.05 0.30
CA LEU A 351 4.11 -0.05 -0.74
C LEU A 351 4.37 -1.31 -1.57
N ILE A 352 3.27 -1.94 -2.03
CA ILE A 352 3.34 -3.21 -2.75
C ILE A 352 2.70 -3.04 -4.12
N LEU A 353 3.46 -3.40 -5.14
CA LEU A 353 3.01 -3.53 -6.52
C LEU A 353 2.86 -5.01 -6.84
N HIS A 354 1.79 -5.38 -7.52
CA HIS A 354 1.57 -6.72 -8.05
C HIS A 354 1.39 -6.57 -9.55
N GLN A 355 2.22 -7.21 -10.35
CA GLN A 355 2.30 -7.08 -11.80
C GLN A 355 2.12 -8.46 -12.44
N GLN A 356 1.37 -8.55 -13.54
CA GLN A 356 1.01 -9.83 -14.20
C GLN A 356 2.04 -10.29 -15.24
N GLY A 357 2.67 -9.34 -15.91
CA GLY A 357 3.64 -9.58 -16.99
C GLY A 357 3.11 -10.11 -18.31
N LEU A 358 1.80 -10.27 -18.50
CA LEU A 358 1.21 -10.55 -19.82
C LEU A 358 0.38 -9.36 -20.32
N TYR A 359 0.59 -9.00 -21.58
CA TYR A 359 -0.14 -7.93 -22.27
C TYR A 359 -1.35 -8.52 -23.01
N ASN A 360 -2.54 -8.37 -22.42
CA ASN A 360 -3.78 -8.33 -23.20
C ASN A 360 -4.87 -7.60 -22.40
N GLY A 361 -4.86 -6.26 -22.43
CA GLY A 361 -5.85 -5.41 -21.75
C GLY A 361 -5.34 -4.71 -20.50
N THR A 362 -6.17 -3.80 -19.96
CA THR A 362 -5.77 -2.65 -19.13
C THR A 362 -5.42 -2.92 -17.67
N ASN A 363 -5.26 -4.16 -17.27
CA ASN A 363 -5.15 -4.55 -15.87
C ASN A 363 -3.88 -5.39 -15.67
N CYS A 364 -2.69 -4.81 -15.85
CA CYS A 364 -1.43 -5.56 -15.71
C CYS A 364 -0.63 -5.18 -14.46
N LEU A 365 -1.11 -4.21 -13.67
CA LEU A 365 -0.51 -3.74 -12.41
C LEU A 365 -1.61 -3.43 -11.39
N ARG A 366 -1.47 -3.94 -10.18
CA ARG A 366 -2.34 -3.75 -9.01
C ARG A 366 -1.52 -3.21 -7.86
N ILE A 367 -2.12 -2.38 -7.02
CA ILE A 367 -1.46 -1.84 -5.82
C ILE A 367 -2.13 -2.45 -4.60
N LYS A 368 -1.34 -3.09 -3.74
CA LYS A 368 -1.83 -3.72 -2.51
C LYS A 368 -1.59 -2.74 -1.38
N THR A 369 -2.63 -2.04 -0.99
CA THR A 369 -2.56 -1.04 0.09
C THR A 369 -2.74 -1.69 1.45
N ALA A 370 -2.00 -1.25 2.46
CA ALA A 370 -2.10 -1.71 3.84
C ALA A 370 -3.52 -1.67 4.43
N ASP A 371 -4.35 -0.72 4.02
CA ASP A 371 -5.75 -0.61 4.43
C ASP A 371 -6.63 -1.79 3.93
N GLY A 372 -6.21 -2.45 2.86
CA GLY A 372 -6.96 -3.54 2.23
C GLY A 372 -8.18 -3.09 1.43
N PHE A 373 -8.98 -4.07 1.03
CA PHE A 373 -10.16 -3.90 0.20
C PHE A 373 -11.43 -3.81 1.04
N TYR A 374 -12.35 -2.95 0.62
CA TYR A 374 -13.65 -2.73 1.24
C TYR A 374 -14.75 -2.78 0.19
N ASN A 375 -15.95 -3.16 0.62
CA ASN A 375 -17.18 -2.92 -0.13
C ASN A 375 -17.58 -1.45 0.05
N TRP A 376 -17.97 -0.81 -1.04
CA TRP A 376 -18.32 0.61 -1.07
C TRP A 376 -19.81 0.79 -1.31
N GLN A 377 -20.43 1.68 -0.56
CA GLN A 377 -21.77 2.20 -0.86
C GLN A 377 -21.67 3.66 -1.27
N ASN A 378 -22.53 4.09 -2.18
CA ASN A 378 -22.66 5.49 -2.59
C ASN A 378 -24.03 6.03 -2.15
N PRO A 379 -24.18 6.47 -0.89
CA PRO A 379 -25.47 6.97 -0.42
C PRO A 379 -25.84 8.37 -0.94
N TYR A 380 -24.91 9.17 -1.47
CA TYR A 380 -25.17 10.59 -1.78
C TYR A 380 -24.44 11.12 -3.03
N ASN A 381 -24.95 12.24 -3.54
CA ASN A 381 -24.19 13.16 -4.39
C ASN A 381 -24.02 14.49 -3.62
N THR A 382 -22.83 15.08 -3.62
CA THR A 382 -22.50 16.32 -2.88
C THR A 382 -21.97 17.41 -3.81
N ASN A 383 -22.34 18.67 -3.55
CA ASN A 383 -21.80 19.85 -4.22
C ASN A 383 -20.72 20.57 -3.40
N GLU A 384 -20.38 20.06 -2.21
CA GLU A 384 -19.43 20.70 -1.28
C GLU A 384 -17.98 20.59 -1.77
N CYS A 385 -17.72 19.72 -2.72
CA CYS A 385 -16.39 19.47 -3.26
C CYS A 385 -16.19 20.20 -4.59
N PHE A 386 -15.20 21.10 -4.64
CA PHE A 386 -14.68 21.70 -5.88
C PHE A 386 -15.73 22.36 -6.79
N SER A 387 -16.82 22.88 -6.21
CA SER A 387 -17.96 23.49 -6.94
C SER A 387 -18.61 22.57 -7.98
N GLN A 388 -18.47 21.25 -7.81
CA GLN A 388 -18.97 20.21 -8.70
C GLN A 388 -19.81 19.20 -7.91
N THR A 389 -20.77 18.58 -8.59
CA THR A 389 -21.53 17.47 -8.01
C THR A 389 -20.71 16.18 -8.10
N LEU A 390 -20.26 15.68 -6.95
CA LEU A 390 -19.49 14.44 -6.85
C LEU A 390 -20.26 13.33 -6.11
N PRO A 391 -20.12 12.06 -6.50
CA PRO A 391 -20.60 10.95 -5.69
C PRO A 391 -19.79 10.82 -4.39
N ALA A 392 -20.46 10.49 -3.28
CA ALA A 392 -19.84 10.31 -1.96
C ALA A 392 -19.91 8.84 -1.51
N PHE A 393 -18.75 8.23 -1.24
CA PHE A 393 -18.63 6.81 -0.92
C PHE A 393 -18.36 6.54 0.55
N MET A 394 -18.99 5.49 1.09
CA MET A 394 -18.79 5.01 2.45
C MET A 394 -18.23 3.59 2.44
N LYS A 395 -17.20 3.32 3.27
CA LYS A 395 -16.73 1.96 3.56
C LYS A 395 -17.84 1.22 4.32
N THR A 396 -18.19 0.04 3.84
CA THR A 396 -19.16 -0.83 4.54
C THR A 396 -18.45 -1.99 5.22
N THR A 397 -18.40 -3.14 4.55
CA THR A 397 -17.74 -4.33 5.08
C THR A 397 -16.39 -4.53 4.39
N VAL A 398 -15.40 -4.99 5.15
CA VAL A 398 -14.15 -5.53 4.58
C VAL A 398 -14.46 -6.56 3.48
N ASN A 399 -13.78 -6.40 2.35
CA ASN A 399 -13.84 -7.31 1.23
C ASN A 399 -12.57 -8.18 1.17
N ARG A 400 -12.52 -9.23 2.00
CA ARG A 400 -11.40 -10.18 1.97
C ARG A 400 -11.34 -10.99 0.66
N LEU A 401 -12.35 -10.96 -0.20
CA LEU A 401 -12.29 -11.68 -1.48
C LEU A 401 -11.39 -10.98 -2.50
N GLY A 402 -11.07 -9.69 -2.29
CA GLY A 402 -10.19 -8.95 -3.18
C GLY A 402 -10.80 -8.63 -4.54
N TYR A 403 -12.11 -8.81 -4.71
CA TYR A 403 -12.85 -8.49 -5.92
C TYR A 403 -13.80 -7.31 -5.66
N GLY A 404 -13.52 -6.14 -6.25
CA GLY A 404 -14.46 -5.01 -6.24
C GLY A 404 -13.84 -3.61 -6.26
N HIS A 405 -14.59 -2.66 -6.85
CA HIS A 405 -14.56 -1.18 -6.93
C HIS A 405 -13.26 -0.36 -6.81
N ARG A 406 -12.16 -0.84 -6.22
CA ARG A 406 -10.83 -0.23 -6.42
C ARG A 406 -10.36 -0.32 -7.88
N ASP A 407 -10.93 -1.25 -8.65
CA ASP A 407 -10.73 -1.39 -10.10
C ASP A 407 -11.84 -0.72 -10.94
N GLN A 408 -12.94 -0.23 -10.33
CA GLN A 408 -14.18 0.12 -11.06
C GLN A 408 -15.06 1.19 -10.36
N LEU A 409 -14.53 2.35 -9.99
CA LEU A 409 -15.38 3.53 -9.82
C LEU A 409 -15.43 4.30 -11.14
N LEU A 410 -16.64 4.30 -11.72
CA LEU A 410 -16.94 4.48 -13.13
C LEU A 410 -16.73 5.91 -13.66
N LYS A 411 -16.22 5.94 -14.89
CA LYS A 411 -16.36 6.97 -15.92
C LYS A 411 -17.81 7.04 -16.40
N SER A 412 -18.43 8.21 -16.33
CA SER A 412 -19.49 8.58 -17.29
C SER A 412 -19.44 10.08 -17.59
N GLY A 413 -19.15 10.42 -18.85
CA GLY A 413 -19.24 11.78 -19.40
C GLY A 413 -18.07 12.68 -18.99
N GLY A 414 -17.15 12.91 -19.94
CA GLY A 414 -15.92 13.67 -19.74
C GLY A 414 -16.09 14.96 -18.92
N GLY A 415 -15.22 15.14 -17.93
CA GLY A 415 -15.04 16.39 -17.19
C GLY A 415 -14.42 16.25 -15.78
N TYR A 416 -14.77 15.18 -15.05
CA TYR A 416 -14.59 15.12 -13.59
C TYR A 416 -13.91 13.84 -13.06
N GLU A 417 -13.08 13.18 -13.88
CA GLU A 417 -12.60 11.78 -13.71
C GLU A 417 -11.69 11.47 -12.48
N TRP A 418 -11.61 12.33 -11.45
CA TRP A 418 -10.63 12.18 -10.37
C TRP A 418 -11.12 12.51 -8.97
N LEU A 419 -12.29 13.10 -8.81
CA LEU A 419 -12.73 13.62 -7.52
C LEU A 419 -13.87 12.76 -6.99
N TYR A 420 -13.64 12.19 -5.82
CA TYR A 420 -14.62 11.44 -5.05
C TYR A 420 -14.73 12.07 -3.68
N ALA A 421 -15.93 12.11 -3.15
CA ALA A 421 -16.09 12.38 -1.74
C ALA A 421 -16.09 11.05 -0.98
N PHE A 422 -15.45 11.01 0.18
CA PHE A 422 -15.50 9.86 1.08
C PHE A 422 -16.17 10.26 2.37
N ILE A 423 -17.02 9.39 2.88
CA ILE A 423 -17.70 9.57 4.15
C ILE A 423 -16.92 8.75 5.17
N ASP A 424 -16.36 9.44 6.17
CA ASP A 424 -15.63 8.79 7.24
C ASP A 424 -16.59 8.13 8.26
N LYS A 425 -16.02 7.52 9.30
CA LYS A 425 -16.78 6.84 10.35
C LYS A 425 -17.63 7.78 11.22
N TYR A 426 -17.41 9.09 11.14
CA TYR A 426 -18.16 10.13 11.85
C TYR A 426 -19.23 10.78 10.97
N GLY A 427 -19.36 10.34 9.70
CA GLY A 427 -20.30 10.92 8.74
C GLY A 427 -19.77 12.20 8.07
N VAL A 428 -18.50 12.55 8.27
CA VAL A 428 -17.90 13.73 7.65
C VAL A 428 -17.52 13.41 6.21
N ILE A 429 -17.92 14.32 5.30
CA ILE A 429 -17.60 14.24 3.88
C ILE A 429 -16.22 14.85 3.66
N ASN A 430 -15.29 14.05 3.16
CA ASN A 430 -13.93 14.44 2.81
C ASN A 430 -13.77 14.40 1.29
N CYS A 431 -13.40 15.54 0.70
CA CYS A 431 -13.17 15.64 -0.75
C CYS A 431 -11.75 15.16 -1.10
N GLY A 432 -11.59 14.25 -2.06
CA GLY A 432 -10.27 13.80 -2.49
C GLY A 432 -10.28 12.97 -3.77
N SER A 433 -9.13 12.45 -4.19
CA SER A 433 -9.09 11.39 -5.21
C SER A 433 -8.92 10.02 -4.57
N PHE A 434 -9.15 8.96 -5.33
CA PHE A 434 -9.01 7.57 -4.86
C PHE A 434 -7.60 7.24 -4.31
N LYS A 435 -6.59 8.06 -4.66
CA LYS A 435 -5.25 8.04 -4.06
C LYS A 435 -4.77 9.38 -3.52
N GLN A 436 -5.63 10.39 -3.56
CA GLN A 436 -5.39 11.75 -3.10
C GLN A 436 -6.36 12.23 -2.01
N GLY A 437 -7.03 11.32 -1.32
CA GLY A 437 -7.86 11.64 -0.16
C GLY A 437 -7.12 11.34 1.13
N GLU A 438 -7.09 12.31 2.04
CA GLU A 438 -6.42 12.39 3.34
C GLU A 438 -6.72 11.25 4.36
N ASN A 439 -7.37 10.15 3.96
CA ASN A 439 -7.95 9.15 4.87
C ASN A 439 -7.70 7.68 4.46
N PHE A 440 -6.70 7.43 3.61
CA PHE A 440 -6.25 6.06 3.31
C PHE A 440 -4.78 5.90 3.68
N LEU A 441 -4.49 4.86 4.44
CA LEU A 441 -3.14 4.41 4.77
C LEU A 441 -2.77 3.27 3.81
N GLY A 442 -2.02 3.63 2.77
CA GLY A 442 -1.55 2.75 1.71
C GLY A 442 -0.34 1.90 2.11
N ALA A 443 0.51 2.41 2.99
CA ALA A 443 1.79 1.84 3.34
C ALA A 443 1.72 0.89 4.56
N TYR A 444 2.43 -0.23 4.45
CA TYR A 444 2.63 -1.16 5.55
C TYR A 444 3.74 -0.64 6.45
N ASN A 445 3.48 -0.57 7.75
CA ASN A 445 4.41 -0.08 8.76
C ASN A 445 4.10 -0.69 10.13
N LEU A 446 4.94 -0.39 11.13
CA LEU A 446 4.78 -0.90 12.49
C LEU A 446 3.54 -0.38 13.24
N VAL A 447 3.00 0.75 12.81
CA VAL A 447 1.91 1.45 13.52
C VAL A 447 0.54 0.97 13.06
N TYR A 448 0.37 0.75 11.75
CA TYR A 448 -0.94 0.53 11.14
C TYR A 448 -1.21 -0.92 10.71
N ASN A 449 -0.36 -1.46 9.83
CA ASN A 449 -0.47 -2.83 9.35
C ASN A 449 0.92 -3.34 8.96
N LYS A 450 1.42 -4.30 9.72
CA LYS A 450 2.77 -4.84 9.55
C LYS A 450 2.84 -6.16 8.76
N VAL A 451 1.71 -6.74 8.35
CA VAL A 451 1.64 -8.10 7.80
C VAL A 451 0.96 -8.13 6.43
N PHE A 452 1.55 -8.85 5.49
CA PHE A 452 0.94 -9.22 4.21
C PHE A 452 1.04 -10.73 4.00
N SER A 453 -0.08 -11.42 3.78
CA SER A 453 -0.16 -12.87 3.61
C SER A 453 -1.43 -13.26 2.84
N ARG A 454 -1.65 -14.56 2.62
CA ARG A 454 -2.89 -15.06 1.96
C ARG A 454 -4.13 -14.89 2.82
N TRP A 455 -3.98 -14.72 4.13
CA TRP A 455 -5.09 -14.51 5.08
C TRP A 455 -5.37 -13.03 5.36
N SER A 456 -4.40 -12.15 5.14
CA SER A 456 -4.56 -10.71 5.35
C SER A 456 -5.52 -10.07 4.34
N ASN A 457 -5.86 -8.81 4.60
CA ASN A 457 -6.53 -7.96 3.63
C ASN A 457 -5.67 -6.71 3.42
N PRO A 458 -5.06 -6.51 2.24
CA PRO A 458 -5.20 -7.29 1.00
C PRO A 458 -4.41 -8.62 1.09
N LYS A 459 -4.62 -9.51 0.11
CA LYS A 459 -4.07 -10.87 0.10
C LYS A 459 -2.88 -11.06 -0.86
N SER A 460 -1.94 -11.92 -0.47
CA SER A 460 -0.89 -12.46 -1.35
C SER A 460 -1.43 -13.60 -2.23
N PHE A 461 -2.07 -13.24 -3.34
CA PHE A 461 -2.67 -14.19 -4.29
C PHE A 461 -2.07 -14.00 -5.68
N THR A 462 -2.01 -15.04 -6.49
CA THR A 462 -1.62 -14.90 -7.89
C THR A 462 -2.58 -13.98 -8.64
N TRP A 463 -2.21 -13.59 -9.85
CA TRP A 463 -3.05 -12.75 -10.69
C TRP A 463 -4.39 -13.42 -11.02
N SER A 464 -4.35 -14.73 -11.26
CA SER A 464 -5.47 -15.64 -11.44
C SER A 464 -6.20 -16.02 -10.14
N ASN A 465 -5.91 -15.27 -9.06
CA ASN A 465 -6.54 -15.39 -7.75
C ASN A 465 -6.40 -16.78 -7.12
N GLN A 466 -5.23 -17.40 -7.29
CA GLN A 466 -4.84 -18.57 -6.51
C GLN A 466 -4.07 -18.13 -5.26
N PRO A 467 -4.24 -18.78 -4.10
CA PRO A 467 -3.47 -18.44 -2.92
C PRO A 467 -1.98 -18.68 -3.16
N THR A 468 -1.14 -17.76 -2.68
CA THR A 468 0.30 -18.00 -2.54
C THR A 468 0.59 -18.44 -1.10
N ASP A 469 1.71 -19.12 -0.88
CA ASP A 469 2.20 -19.41 0.47
C ASP A 469 3.33 -18.44 0.90
N PHE A 470 3.29 -17.24 0.32
CA PHE A 470 4.19 -16.14 0.63
C PHE A 470 3.56 -15.22 1.69
N ALA A 471 4.39 -14.78 2.62
CA ALA A 471 4.04 -13.73 3.57
C ALA A 471 5.24 -12.82 3.87
N PHE A 472 4.97 -11.63 4.37
CA PHE A 472 5.96 -10.85 5.09
C PHE A 472 5.39 -10.25 6.37
N ASP A 473 6.26 -10.05 7.36
CA ASP A 473 5.98 -9.20 8.49
C ASP A 473 7.11 -8.22 8.83
N ILE A 474 6.73 -7.00 9.19
CA ILE A 474 7.65 -5.95 9.67
C ILE A 474 7.84 -6.15 11.17
N PHE A 475 9.09 -6.29 11.60
CA PHE A 475 9.40 -6.53 13.01
C PHE A 475 10.12 -5.35 13.68
N ASN A 476 10.83 -4.50 12.92
CA ASN A 476 11.38 -3.25 13.44
C ASN A 476 11.62 -2.21 12.33
N GLN A 477 11.97 -0.99 12.75
CA GLN A 477 12.40 0.10 11.88
C GLN A 477 13.53 0.87 12.58
N VAL A 478 14.59 1.19 11.84
CA VAL A 478 15.74 1.98 12.32
C VAL A 478 15.92 3.17 11.39
N GLY A 479 15.54 4.37 11.87
CA GLY A 479 15.47 5.55 11.03
C GLY A 479 14.47 5.34 9.88
N SER A 480 14.94 5.48 8.63
CA SER A 480 14.15 5.27 7.42
C SER A 480 14.13 3.82 6.94
N GLN A 481 14.98 2.95 7.49
CA GLN A 481 15.05 1.55 7.07
C GLN A 481 14.02 0.72 7.82
N ILE A 482 13.16 0.01 7.08
CA ILE A 482 12.23 -0.98 7.62
C ILE A 482 12.87 -2.36 7.48
N ASN A 483 12.85 -3.16 8.55
CA ASN A 483 13.35 -4.54 8.49
C ASN A 483 12.18 -5.53 8.53
N VAL A 484 12.25 -6.49 7.62
CA VAL A 484 11.16 -7.40 7.28
C VAL A 484 11.64 -8.85 7.35
N HIS A 485 10.76 -9.77 7.71
CA HIS A 485 10.94 -11.19 7.37
C HIS A 485 10.12 -11.52 6.13
N PHE A 486 10.76 -12.08 5.11
CA PHE A 486 10.08 -12.63 3.94
C PHE A 486 10.01 -14.14 4.07
N TYR A 487 8.80 -14.68 4.18
CA TYR A 487 8.55 -16.11 4.27
C TYR A 487 8.18 -16.65 2.88
N TYR A 488 9.03 -17.53 2.35
CA TYR A 488 8.84 -18.15 1.05
C TYR A 488 8.35 -19.59 1.24
N ASN A 489 7.18 -19.93 0.70
CA ASN A 489 6.51 -21.24 0.90
C ASN A 489 6.34 -21.63 2.38
N ASN A 490 6.12 -20.63 3.25
CA ASN A 490 5.96 -20.82 4.68
C ASN A 490 5.14 -19.67 5.30
N GLY A 491 4.00 -19.33 4.68
CA GLY A 491 3.25 -18.14 5.05
C GLY A 491 2.70 -18.15 6.49
N LEU A 492 2.50 -19.34 7.09
CA LEU A 492 2.06 -19.49 8.48
C LEU A 492 3.13 -19.04 9.50
N ALA A 493 4.40 -19.01 9.11
CA ALA A 493 5.45 -18.53 10.01
C ALA A 493 5.38 -17.01 10.23
N ALA A 494 4.65 -16.25 9.44
CA ALA A 494 4.44 -14.82 9.68
C ALA A 494 3.46 -14.56 10.83
N SER A 495 3.57 -13.40 11.48
CA SER A 495 2.56 -12.94 12.44
C SER A 495 1.14 -12.96 11.84
N PRO A 496 0.08 -13.20 12.62
CA PRO A 496 -1.29 -13.26 12.10
C PRO A 496 -1.73 -11.89 11.55
N SER A 497 -2.65 -11.90 10.58
CA SER A 497 -3.23 -10.66 10.05
C SER A 497 -4.04 -9.92 11.12
N LYS A 498 -4.10 -8.58 11.03
CA LYS A 498 -4.89 -7.81 11.99
C LYS A 498 -6.39 -8.16 11.90
N PRO A 499 -7.11 -8.28 13.03
CA PRO A 499 -8.56 -8.34 12.99
C PRO A 499 -9.13 -7.06 12.35
N GLN A 500 -10.28 -7.17 11.69
CA GLN A 500 -10.88 -6.04 10.96
C GLN A 500 -12.38 -5.93 11.24
N ASN A 501 -12.98 -4.79 10.86
CA ASN A 501 -14.37 -4.45 11.15
C ASN A 501 -14.72 -4.59 12.64
N LEU A 502 -13.85 -4.13 13.54
CA LEU A 502 -14.22 -4.07 14.95
C LEU A 502 -15.33 -3.03 15.09
N VAL A 503 -16.47 -3.46 15.62
CA VAL A 503 -17.61 -2.60 15.95
C VAL A 503 -17.89 -2.76 17.43
N ALA A 504 -18.11 -1.64 18.11
CA ALA A 504 -18.56 -1.58 19.49
C ALA A 504 -19.95 -0.95 19.51
N SER A 505 -20.90 -1.58 20.20
CA SER A 505 -22.24 -1.03 20.39
C SER A 505 -22.77 -1.37 21.77
N LEU A 506 -23.78 -0.63 22.23
CA LEU A 506 -24.52 -0.96 23.43
C LEU A 506 -25.61 -1.98 23.08
N THR A 507 -25.57 -3.16 23.69
CA THR A 507 -26.62 -4.17 23.53
C THR A 507 -27.38 -4.34 24.84
N PRO A 508 -28.73 -4.35 24.82
CA PRO A 508 -29.49 -4.63 26.02
C PRO A 508 -29.21 -6.06 26.47
N ALA A 509 -28.92 -6.26 27.75
CA ALA A 509 -28.92 -7.61 28.30
C ALA A 509 -30.33 -8.21 28.17
N PRO A 510 -30.48 -9.49 27.77
CA PRO A 510 -31.79 -10.13 27.70
C PRO A 510 -32.56 -9.94 29.02
N GLY A 511 -33.68 -9.22 28.99
CA GLY A 511 -34.53 -8.94 30.15
C GLY A 511 -34.20 -7.70 30.99
N TYR A 512 -33.17 -6.90 30.66
CA TYR A 512 -32.80 -5.69 31.43
C TYR A 512 -32.67 -4.44 30.55
N GLN A 513 -32.99 -3.28 31.13
CA GLN A 513 -32.59 -1.96 30.60
C GLN A 513 -31.13 -1.60 30.94
N ILE A 514 -30.25 -2.60 31.08
CA ILE A 514 -28.82 -2.39 31.29
C ILE A 514 -28.14 -2.73 29.97
N PHE A 515 -27.38 -1.77 29.45
CA PHE A 515 -26.67 -1.92 28.20
C PHE A 515 -25.21 -2.23 28.50
N TYR A 516 -24.74 -3.40 28.07
CA TYR A 516 -23.32 -3.72 28.11
C TYR A 516 -22.70 -3.42 26.74
N PRO A 517 -21.44 -2.94 26.70
CA PRO A 517 -20.70 -2.88 25.46
C PRO A 517 -20.54 -4.27 24.85
N ARG A 518 -21.02 -4.42 23.63
CA ARG A 518 -20.87 -5.60 22.80
C ARG A 518 -19.91 -5.27 21.66
N LEU A 519 -18.87 -6.06 21.56
CA LEU A 519 -17.90 -6.01 20.47
C LEU A 519 -18.22 -7.11 19.46
N SER A 520 -18.03 -6.82 18.18
CA SER A 520 -17.99 -7.83 17.13
C SER A 520 -16.95 -7.47 16.08
N TRP A 521 -16.30 -8.48 15.50
CA TRP A 521 -15.27 -8.30 14.48
C TRP A 521 -15.31 -9.40 13.42
N SER A 522 -14.62 -9.17 12.30
CA SER A 522 -14.41 -10.21 11.29
C SER A 522 -13.29 -11.15 11.72
N ALA A 523 -13.65 -12.38 12.08
CA ALA A 523 -12.70 -13.40 12.53
C ALA A 523 -11.59 -13.67 11.50
N ASN A 524 -10.40 -13.87 12.02
CA ASN A 524 -9.21 -14.34 11.33
C ASN A 524 -9.42 -15.75 10.76
N LYS A 525 -8.72 -16.08 9.68
CA LYS A 525 -8.89 -17.34 8.93
C LYS A 525 -7.60 -18.18 8.87
N GLU A 526 -6.55 -17.72 9.52
CA GLU A 526 -5.27 -18.40 9.67
C GLU A 526 -5.47 -19.75 10.36
N ASP A 527 -4.87 -20.81 9.81
CA ASP A 527 -5.06 -22.18 10.30
C ASP A 527 -4.43 -22.38 11.69
N ASP A 528 -3.36 -21.65 11.97
CA ASP A 528 -2.60 -21.66 13.21
C ASP A 528 -3.04 -20.58 14.22
N LEU A 529 -4.19 -19.93 13.98
CA LEU A 529 -4.75 -18.97 14.92
C LEU A 529 -5.03 -19.61 16.29
N ASN A 530 -4.57 -18.97 17.36
CA ASN A 530 -4.77 -19.40 18.74
C ASN A 530 -5.94 -18.67 19.41
N GLY A 531 -6.05 -17.37 19.21
CA GLY A 531 -7.12 -16.55 19.79
C GLY A 531 -6.87 -15.06 19.63
N TYR A 532 -7.48 -14.27 20.49
CA TYR A 532 -7.42 -12.81 20.44
C TYR A 532 -7.04 -12.20 21.80
N LYS A 533 -6.63 -10.94 21.78
CA LYS A 533 -6.50 -10.10 22.98
C LYS A 533 -7.26 -8.80 22.77
N ILE A 534 -8.12 -8.44 23.71
CA ILE A 534 -8.91 -7.20 23.66
C ILE A 534 -8.34 -6.21 24.65
N GLN A 535 -8.12 -4.97 24.20
CA GLN A 535 -7.80 -3.85 25.07
C GLN A 535 -8.95 -2.85 25.15
N ARG A 536 -9.05 -2.18 26.30
CA ARG A 536 -9.99 -1.10 26.56
C ARG A 536 -9.28 0.15 27.06
N LYS A 537 -9.80 1.33 26.71
CA LYS A 537 -9.47 2.65 27.25
C LYS A 537 -10.79 3.40 27.49
N ILE A 538 -10.88 4.16 28.59
CA ILE A 538 -12.08 4.93 28.95
C ILE A 538 -11.70 6.40 29.14
N THR A 539 -12.49 7.28 28.54
CA THR A 539 -12.46 8.71 28.84
C THR A 539 -13.73 9.14 29.53
N TYR A 540 -13.62 10.09 30.47
CA TYR A 540 -14.72 10.78 31.14
C TYR A 540 -14.56 12.28 30.90
N ASN A 541 -15.56 12.93 30.31
CA ASN A 541 -15.48 14.35 29.91
C ASN A 541 -14.18 14.64 29.13
N SER A 542 -13.86 13.78 28.16
CA SER A 542 -12.63 13.82 27.35
C SER A 542 -11.30 13.64 28.10
N GLN A 543 -11.31 13.33 29.40
CA GLN A 543 -10.11 12.98 30.16
C GLN A 543 -9.95 11.47 30.28
N ILE A 544 -8.74 10.95 30.04
CA ILE A 544 -8.46 9.52 30.19
C ILE A 544 -8.54 9.15 31.69
N ILE A 545 -9.52 8.32 32.05
CA ILE A 545 -9.66 7.75 33.41
C ILE A 545 -9.18 6.31 33.47
N GLU A 546 -9.12 5.63 32.32
CA GLU A 546 -8.57 4.29 32.18
C GLU A 546 -7.74 4.25 30.90
N ASN A 547 -6.45 3.94 31.01
CA ASN A 547 -5.58 3.81 29.85
C ASN A 547 -5.67 2.39 29.25
N TRP A 548 -5.16 2.22 28.03
CA TRP A 548 -5.14 0.95 27.31
C TRP A 548 -4.59 -0.20 28.15
N HIS A 549 -5.43 -1.18 28.46
CA HIS A 549 -5.02 -2.41 29.11
C HIS A 549 -5.85 -3.60 28.62
N TYR A 550 -5.34 -4.82 28.79
CA TYR A 550 -6.03 -6.03 28.34
C TYR A 550 -7.18 -6.40 29.28
N ILE A 551 -8.37 -6.60 28.72
CA ILE A 551 -9.59 -6.96 29.47
C ILE A 551 -10.08 -8.37 29.19
N ALA A 552 -9.69 -8.97 28.05
CA ALA A 552 -10.16 -10.29 27.66
C ALA A 552 -9.23 -11.00 26.68
N TYR A 553 -9.33 -12.33 26.66
CA TYR A 553 -8.59 -13.24 25.79
C TYR A 553 -9.54 -14.20 25.04
N PRO A 554 -10.33 -13.73 24.06
CA PRO A 554 -11.24 -14.59 23.31
C PRO A 554 -10.50 -15.72 22.59
N THR A 555 -11.17 -16.85 22.39
CA THR A 555 -10.66 -17.99 21.63
C THR A 555 -10.71 -17.72 20.13
N LYS A 556 -10.03 -18.56 19.33
CA LYS A 556 -10.06 -18.47 17.87
C LYS A 556 -11.46 -18.62 17.25
N PHE A 557 -12.43 -19.18 17.97
CA PHE A 557 -13.81 -19.38 17.50
C PHE A 557 -14.71 -18.18 17.79
N ASP A 558 -14.25 -17.25 18.63
CA ASP A 558 -15.03 -16.09 19.01
C ASP A 558 -14.95 -15.01 17.93
N SER A 559 -16.10 -14.38 17.67
CA SER A 559 -16.23 -13.19 16.81
C SER A 559 -17.06 -12.09 17.48
N VAL A 560 -17.47 -12.33 18.73
CA VAL A 560 -18.30 -11.46 19.55
C VAL A 560 -17.77 -11.52 20.98
N PHE A 561 -17.79 -10.39 21.68
CA PHE A 561 -17.44 -10.30 23.09
C PHE A 561 -18.37 -9.31 23.79
N ILE A 562 -18.77 -9.60 25.04
CA ILE A 562 -19.56 -8.67 25.87
C ILE A 562 -18.68 -8.25 27.04
N ASP A 563 -18.50 -6.93 27.21
CA ASP A 563 -17.73 -6.36 28.31
C ASP A 563 -18.63 -6.19 29.55
N TYR A 564 -18.64 -7.21 30.40
CA TYR A 564 -19.31 -7.16 31.70
C TYR A 564 -18.50 -6.40 32.76
N GLY A 565 -17.26 -6.00 32.46
CA GLY A 565 -16.34 -5.35 33.39
C GLY A 565 -16.61 -3.85 33.58
N LEU A 566 -17.85 -3.39 33.34
CA LEU A 566 -18.27 -1.98 33.44
C LEU A 566 -19.50 -1.74 34.35
N PRO A 567 -19.53 -2.20 35.61
CA PRO A 567 -20.56 -1.76 36.54
C PRO A 567 -20.23 -0.39 37.17
N CYS A 568 -21.28 0.43 37.37
CA CYS A 568 -21.33 1.65 38.20
C CYS A 568 -20.28 2.75 37.96
N LEU A 569 -20.13 3.20 36.71
CA LEU A 569 -19.47 4.49 36.44
C LEU A 569 -20.32 5.65 36.98
N PRO A 570 -19.73 6.69 37.62
CA PRO A 570 -20.44 7.89 38.07
C PRO A 570 -21.25 8.55 36.95
N SER A 571 -22.20 9.43 37.28
CA SER A 571 -22.92 10.18 36.26
C SER A 571 -21.99 11.00 35.38
N GLY A 572 -22.17 10.87 34.07
CA GLY A 572 -21.61 11.78 33.08
C GLY A 572 -21.32 11.10 31.75
N GLU A 573 -20.51 11.77 30.95
CA GLU A 573 -20.26 11.42 29.56
C GLU A 573 -18.97 10.61 29.43
N TYR A 574 -19.12 9.37 28.96
CA TYR A 574 -18.01 8.45 28.76
C TYR A 574 -17.85 8.07 27.30
N ASP A 575 -16.60 7.97 26.86
CA ASP A 575 -16.28 7.25 25.62
C ASP A 575 -15.50 5.99 25.96
N LEU A 576 -15.96 4.88 25.38
CA LEU A 576 -15.37 3.55 25.57
C LEU A 576 -14.65 3.15 24.29
N TYR A 577 -13.32 3.05 24.35
CA TYR A 577 -12.48 2.68 23.23
C TYR A 577 -12.05 1.23 23.36
N TYR A 578 -12.11 0.50 22.25
CA TYR A 578 -11.69 -0.89 22.16
C TYR A 578 -10.80 -1.11 20.95
N LYS A 579 -9.84 -2.02 21.10
CA LYS A 579 -9.04 -2.56 19.99
C LYS A 579 -8.69 -4.01 20.26
N ILE A 580 -8.56 -4.79 19.19
CA ILE A 580 -8.31 -6.23 19.27
C ILE A 580 -7.07 -6.61 18.44
N GLN A 581 -6.34 -7.62 18.89
CA GLN A 581 -5.25 -8.23 18.12
C GLN A 581 -5.43 -9.75 18.08
N ALA A 582 -5.02 -10.37 17.00
CA ALA A 582 -4.95 -11.81 16.84
C ALA A 582 -3.63 -12.35 17.40
N LYS A 583 -3.65 -13.60 17.82
CA LYS A 583 -2.51 -14.36 18.34
C LYS A 583 -2.49 -15.74 17.71
N ASP A 584 -1.35 -16.17 17.21
CA ASP A 584 -1.15 -17.51 16.64
C ASP A 584 -0.65 -18.51 17.70
N ASN A 585 -0.44 -19.77 17.29
CA ASN A 585 0.05 -20.84 18.15
C ASN A 585 1.50 -20.61 18.62
N ASP A 586 2.30 -19.92 17.81
CA ASP A 586 3.68 -19.51 18.12
C ASP A 586 3.76 -18.26 19.01
N GLN A 587 2.61 -17.79 19.50
CA GLN A 587 2.46 -16.63 20.37
C GLN A 587 2.76 -15.27 19.70
N LYS A 588 2.93 -15.22 18.38
CA LYS A 588 3.11 -13.95 17.66
C LYS A 588 1.79 -13.19 17.61
N LEU A 589 1.90 -11.87 17.57
CA LEU A 589 0.78 -10.94 17.67
C LEU A 589 0.65 -10.13 16.39
N SER A 590 -0.59 -10.01 15.92
CA SER A 590 -0.93 -9.15 14.79
C SER A 590 -0.73 -7.66 15.12
N SER A 591 -0.89 -6.79 14.12
CA SER A 591 -1.22 -5.39 14.42
C SER A 591 -2.59 -5.31 15.11
N PHE A 592 -2.86 -4.25 15.86
CA PHE A 592 -4.21 -3.99 16.36
C PHE A 592 -5.18 -3.77 15.20
N SER A 593 -6.45 -4.09 15.42
CA SER A 593 -7.56 -3.61 14.62
C SER A 593 -7.64 -2.08 14.67
N GLU A 594 -8.47 -1.51 13.79
CA GLU A 594 -8.96 -0.15 14.01
C GLU A 594 -9.63 -0.02 15.39
N GLU A 595 -9.55 1.18 15.96
CA GLU A 595 -10.23 1.49 17.21
C GLU A 595 -11.74 1.57 17.00
N ALA A 596 -12.49 0.81 17.79
CA ALA A 596 -13.93 0.95 17.91
C ALA A 596 -14.25 1.81 19.13
N VAL A 597 -15.22 2.70 19.00
CA VAL A 597 -15.62 3.62 20.08
C VAL A 597 -17.12 3.59 20.26
N ILE A 598 -17.56 3.62 21.52
CA ILE A 598 -18.93 3.96 21.90
C ILE A 598 -18.85 5.36 22.51
N ASN A 599 -19.35 6.36 21.80
CA ASN A 599 -19.29 7.75 22.23
C ASN A 599 -20.47 8.12 23.15
N ASN A 600 -20.23 9.10 24.01
CA ASN A 600 -21.26 9.81 24.77
C ASN A 600 -22.18 8.89 25.57
N VAL A 601 -21.62 7.81 26.13
CA VAL A 601 -22.37 6.88 26.97
C VAL A 601 -22.77 7.61 28.22
N GLN A 602 -24.05 8.00 28.28
CA GLN A 602 -24.67 8.56 29.46
C GLN A 602 -24.90 7.42 30.45
N TRP A 603 -23.92 7.18 31.30
CA TRP A 603 -24.12 6.37 32.48
C TRP A 603 -24.93 7.21 33.45
N GLU A 604 -26.24 6.97 33.51
CA GLU A 604 -26.94 7.37 34.72
C GLU A 604 -26.45 6.44 35.83
N PRO A 605 -26.01 6.98 36.98
CA PRO A 605 -25.92 6.17 38.17
C PRO A 605 -27.34 5.70 38.39
N LYS A 606 -27.65 4.45 38.00
CA LYS A 606 -28.86 3.84 38.48
C LYS A 606 -28.68 3.82 39.98
N LYS A 607 -29.36 4.78 40.60
CA LYS A 607 -29.73 4.89 42.00
C LYS A 607 -29.64 3.49 42.59
N GLU A 608 -28.85 3.32 43.64
CA GLU A 608 -28.77 2.06 44.39
C GLU A 608 -30.17 1.48 44.71
N GLU A 609 -31.23 2.30 44.65
CA GLU A 609 -32.65 1.91 44.67
C GLU A 609 -33.15 0.95 43.57
N LEU A 610 -32.59 0.90 42.35
CA LEU A 610 -33.04 -0.08 41.33
C LEU A 610 -32.32 -1.43 41.43
N ILE A 611 -31.18 -1.48 42.12
CA ILE A 611 -30.43 -2.73 42.35
C ILE A 611 -30.98 -3.45 43.59
N GLN A 612 -31.65 -2.76 44.52
CA GLN A 612 -32.32 -3.43 45.64
C GLN A 612 -33.58 -4.22 45.25
N ASN A 613 -34.23 -3.92 44.11
CA ASN A 613 -35.49 -4.58 43.71
C ASN A 613 -35.47 -5.27 42.34
N ALA A 614 -34.38 -5.17 41.58
CA ALA A 614 -34.19 -6.01 40.41
C ALA A 614 -33.29 -7.20 40.78
N THR A 615 -33.87 -8.22 41.42
CA THR A 615 -33.25 -9.55 41.46
C THR A 615 -32.98 -9.97 40.03
N VAL A 616 -31.70 -10.03 39.67
CA VAL A 616 -31.26 -10.43 38.34
C VAL A 616 -31.50 -11.94 38.23
N ILE A 617 -32.63 -12.34 37.65
CA ILE A 617 -33.02 -13.74 37.50
C ILE A 617 -32.63 -14.21 36.08
N PRO A 618 -31.79 -15.25 35.94
CA PRO A 618 -31.48 -15.85 34.65
C PRO A 618 -32.72 -16.50 34.02
N LEU A 619 -32.79 -16.57 32.69
CA LEU A 619 -33.95 -17.14 31.98
C LEU A 619 -33.98 -18.67 32.05
N GLU A 620 -32.82 -19.28 32.22
CA GLU A 620 -32.68 -20.73 32.40
C GLU A 620 -31.52 -21.05 33.34
N THR A 621 -31.50 -22.29 33.84
CA THR A 621 -30.37 -22.78 34.63
C THR A 621 -29.14 -22.93 33.73
N GLU A 622 -28.08 -22.20 34.07
CA GLU A 622 -26.80 -22.19 33.34
C GLU A 622 -25.63 -22.38 34.32
N LEU A 623 -24.57 -23.05 33.85
CA LEU A 623 -23.32 -23.23 34.57
C LEU A 623 -22.20 -22.54 33.79
N TYR A 624 -21.58 -21.52 34.38
CA TYR A 624 -20.51 -20.76 33.74
C TYR A 624 -19.16 -21.46 33.90
N SER A 625 -18.21 -21.07 33.05
CA SER A 625 -16.81 -21.49 33.23
C SER A 625 -16.24 -20.88 34.49
N ASN A 626 -15.47 -21.65 35.24
CA ASN A 626 -14.81 -21.16 36.45
C ASN A 626 -13.72 -20.13 36.08
N PHE A 627 -13.52 -19.11 36.91
CA PHE A 627 -12.47 -18.12 36.72
C PHE A 627 -11.73 -17.81 38.04
N PRO A 628 -10.39 -17.76 38.03
CA PRO A 628 -9.48 -18.07 36.91
C PRO A 628 -9.50 -19.56 36.49
N ASN A 629 -9.06 -19.88 35.26
CA ASN A 629 -8.82 -21.26 34.80
C ASN A 629 -7.70 -21.26 33.73
N PRO A 630 -6.51 -21.85 33.99
CA PRO A 630 -6.11 -22.53 35.22
C PRO A 630 -6.08 -21.61 36.45
N PHE A 631 -6.24 -22.18 37.65
CA PHE A 631 -6.27 -21.44 38.92
C PHE A 631 -5.21 -21.93 39.93
N ASN A 632 -4.82 -21.08 40.88
CA ASN A 632 -3.89 -21.42 41.98
C ASN A 632 -4.15 -20.58 43.25
N PRO A 633 -4.53 -21.17 44.39
CA PRO A 633 -5.34 -22.39 44.52
C PRO A 633 -6.84 -22.09 44.48
N GLU A 634 -7.26 -20.85 44.21
CA GLU A 634 -8.66 -20.41 44.30
C GLU A 634 -9.27 -20.08 42.94
N THR A 635 -10.50 -20.55 42.72
CA THR A 635 -11.35 -20.21 41.57
C THR A 635 -12.78 -19.95 42.00
N ASN A 636 -13.49 -19.12 41.26
CA ASN A 636 -14.92 -18.92 41.40
C ASN A 636 -15.68 -19.76 40.38
N ILE A 637 -16.75 -20.43 40.82
CA ILE A 637 -17.70 -21.14 39.97
C ILE A 637 -19.03 -20.39 40.05
N SER A 638 -19.47 -19.86 38.92
CA SER A 638 -20.73 -19.11 38.85
C SER A 638 -21.80 -19.92 38.13
N PHE A 639 -23.06 -19.78 38.57
CA PHE A 639 -24.22 -20.40 37.93
C PHE A 639 -25.47 -19.54 38.11
N GLY A 640 -26.47 -19.77 37.26
CA GLY A 640 -27.75 -19.07 37.30
C GLY A 640 -28.92 -20.00 37.62
N LEU A 641 -29.90 -19.52 38.41
CA LEU A 641 -31.16 -20.19 38.73
C LEU A 641 -32.38 -19.35 38.33
N PRO A 642 -33.27 -19.83 37.43
CA PRO A 642 -34.44 -19.08 36.98
C PRO A 642 -35.58 -19.04 38.01
N LYS A 643 -35.54 -19.95 39.00
CA LYS A 643 -36.50 -20.09 40.10
C LYS A 643 -35.76 -20.62 41.33
N ASP A 644 -36.37 -20.47 42.51
CA ASP A 644 -35.83 -21.03 43.74
C ASP A 644 -35.76 -22.55 43.60
N ASP A 645 -34.62 -23.14 43.92
CA ASP A 645 -34.43 -24.59 43.76
C ASP A 645 -33.41 -25.17 44.74
N TRP A 646 -33.47 -26.49 44.92
CA TRP A 646 -32.43 -27.23 45.62
C TRP A 646 -31.22 -27.41 44.71
N VAL A 647 -30.07 -26.88 45.12
CA VAL A 647 -28.85 -26.88 44.32
C VAL A 647 -27.80 -27.79 44.92
N GLU A 648 -27.21 -28.66 44.09
CA GLU A 648 -25.97 -29.35 44.41
C GLU A 648 -24.84 -28.92 43.48
N LEU A 649 -23.75 -28.40 44.06
CA LEU A 649 -22.52 -28.12 43.34
C LEU A 649 -21.42 -29.07 43.83
N ASN A 650 -21.04 -30.03 42.99
CA ASN A 650 -20.09 -31.08 43.34
C ASN A 650 -18.81 -30.95 42.51
N ILE A 651 -17.66 -31.23 43.12
CA ILE A 651 -16.37 -31.34 42.43
C ILE A 651 -15.91 -32.79 42.45
N TYR A 652 -15.46 -33.29 41.30
CA TYR A 652 -14.97 -34.64 41.09
C TYR A 652 -13.54 -34.63 40.51
N SER A 653 -12.79 -35.67 40.83
CA SER A 653 -11.57 -36.02 40.11
C SER A 653 -11.88 -36.66 38.75
N VAL A 654 -10.87 -36.80 37.91
CA VAL A 654 -10.98 -37.48 36.60
C VAL A 654 -11.43 -38.94 36.69
N THR A 655 -11.27 -39.61 37.84
CA THR A 655 -11.73 -40.98 38.06
C THR A 655 -13.19 -41.05 38.53
N GLY A 656 -13.87 -39.91 38.68
CA GLY A 656 -15.25 -39.82 39.15
C GLY A 656 -15.38 -39.82 40.69
N GLN A 657 -14.27 -39.84 41.44
CA GLN A 657 -14.33 -39.67 42.90
C GLN A 657 -14.73 -38.24 43.23
N ARG A 658 -15.81 -38.05 44.03
CA ARG A 658 -16.22 -36.76 44.56
C ARG A 658 -15.19 -36.24 45.57
N ILE A 659 -14.64 -35.08 45.29
CA ILE A 659 -13.61 -34.39 46.07
C ILE A 659 -14.24 -33.56 47.18
N VAL A 660 -15.24 -32.75 46.83
CA VAL A 660 -15.96 -31.87 47.77
C VAL A 660 -17.34 -31.55 47.21
N GLN A 661 -18.30 -31.34 48.09
CA GLN A 661 -19.61 -30.76 47.77
C GLN A 661 -19.58 -29.32 48.29
N LEU A 662 -19.63 -28.36 47.38
CA LEU A 662 -19.53 -26.94 47.69
C LEU A 662 -20.89 -26.33 48.08
N VAL A 663 -21.97 -26.85 47.50
CA VAL A 663 -23.35 -26.42 47.77
C VAL A 663 -24.23 -27.67 47.87
N ASN A 664 -25.14 -27.68 48.84
CA ASN A 664 -26.21 -28.67 49.00
C ASN A 664 -27.35 -28.08 49.83
N GLU A 665 -28.03 -27.09 49.27
CA GLU A 665 -29.06 -26.34 49.97
C GLU A 665 -30.07 -25.73 49.00
N GLN A 666 -31.18 -25.25 49.55
CA GLN A 666 -32.16 -24.46 48.80
C GLN A 666 -31.58 -23.07 48.54
N LEU A 667 -31.44 -22.69 47.28
CA LEU A 667 -31.00 -21.36 46.86
C LEU A 667 -32.15 -20.60 46.18
N GLU A 668 -32.24 -19.30 46.44
CA GLU A 668 -33.19 -18.42 45.76
C GLU A 668 -32.82 -18.24 44.29
N LYS A 669 -33.81 -17.94 43.46
CA LYS A 669 -33.60 -17.56 42.05
C LYS A 669 -32.61 -16.39 41.93
N GLY A 670 -31.68 -16.49 40.98
CA GLY A 670 -30.65 -15.49 40.79
C GLY A 670 -29.31 -16.09 40.34
N TYR A 671 -28.29 -15.23 40.30
CA TYR A 671 -26.92 -15.65 40.04
C TYR A 671 -26.19 -15.93 41.34
N HIS A 672 -25.49 -17.07 41.37
CA HIS A 672 -24.72 -17.53 42.52
C HIS A 672 -23.26 -17.71 42.12
N THR A 673 -22.35 -17.41 43.04
CA THR A 673 -20.92 -17.64 42.86
C THR A 673 -20.35 -18.29 44.09
N VAL A 674 -19.63 -19.40 43.88
CA VAL A 674 -19.07 -20.21 44.95
C VAL A 674 -17.58 -20.40 44.70
N ALA A 675 -16.77 -20.07 45.71
CA ALA A 675 -15.33 -20.22 45.63
C ALA A 675 -14.91 -21.65 45.97
N TRP A 676 -13.94 -22.17 45.22
CA TRP A 676 -13.20 -23.38 45.57
C TRP A 676 -11.72 -23.08 45.74
N ASN A 677 -11.17 -23.45 46.89
CA ASN A 677 -9.78 -23.18 47.29
C ASN A 677 -8.84 -24.38 47.08
N GLY A 678 -9.22 -25.34 46.23
CA GLY A 678 -8.40 -26.51 45.94
C GLY A 678 -8.26 -27.49 47.12
N ARG A 679 -9.24 -27.55 48.02
CA ARG A 679 -9.29 -28.51 49.14
C ARG A 679 -10.41 -29.54 48.97
N ASP A 680 -10.20 -30.74 49.52
CA ASP A 680 -11.21 -31.79 49.63
C ASP A 680 -12.16 -31.57 50.83
N GLY A 681 -13.16 -32.43 50.97
CA GLY A 681 -14.13 -32.38 52.07
C GLY A 681 -13.54 -32.56 53.49
N ASN A 682 -12.27 -32.97 53.62
CA ASN A 682 -11.55 -33.06 54.90
C ASN A 682 -10.62 -31.86 55.13
N GLY A 683 -10.63 -30.86 54.24
CA GLY A 683 -9.79 -29.67 54.32
C GLY A 683 -8.36 -29.87 53.80
N ASN A 684 -8.03 -31.03 53.24
CA ASN A 684 -6.69 -31.30 52.68
C ASN A 684 -6.58 -30.73 51.26
N SER A 685 -5.43 -30.17 50.91
CA SER A 685 -5.21 -29.65 49.56
C SER A 685 -5.10 -30.78 48.53
N VAL A 686 -5.83 -30.69 47.43
CA VAL A 686 -5.79 -31.70 46.34
C VAL A 686 -4.61 -31.48 45.39
N ALA A 687 -4.23 -32.47 44.59
CA ALA A 687 -3.09 -32.36 43.67
C ALA A 687 -3.36 -31.40 42.49
N SER A 688 -2.32 -30.88 41.83
CA SER A 688 -2.50 -30.18 40.56
C SER A 688 -3.05 -31.13 39.50
N GLY A 689 -3.96 -30.66 38.65
CA GLY A 689 -4.57 -31.49 37.61
C GLY A 689 -5.96 -31.05 37.20
N LEU A 690 -6.58 -31.89 36.37
CA LEU A 690 -7.93 -31.70 35.86
C LEU A 690 -8.97 -32.12 36.91
N TYR A 691 -9.97 -31.27 37.11
CA TYR A 691 -11.14 -31.54 37.94
C TYR A 691 -12.41 -31.25 37.14
N ILE A 692 -13.49 -31.92 37.51
CA ILE A 692 -14.82 -31.75 36.92
C ILE A 692 -15.71 -31.16 37.99
N TYR A 693 -16.47 -30.13 37.67
CA TYR A 693 -17.53 -29.63 38.56
C TYR A 693 -18.89 -29.79 37.89
N GLU A 694 -19.88 -30.10 38.72
CA GLU A 694 -21.23 -30.47 38.33
C GLU A 694 -22.23 -29.66 39.14
N LEU A 695 -23.19 -29.09 38.42
CA LEU A 695 -24.36 -28.43 38.98
C LEU A 695 -25.59 -29.31 38.72
N LEU A 696 -26.30 -29.67 39.79
CA LEU A 696 -27.65 -30.22 39.75
C LEU A 696 -28.62 -29.14 40.22
N ALA A 697 -29.43 -28.63 39.29
CA ALA A 697 -30.45 -27.62 39.54
C ALA A 697 -31.47 -27.61 38.39
N ASP A 698 -32.72 -27.28 38.68
CA ASP A 698 -33.89 -27.26 37.80
C ASP A 698 -34.12 -28.58 37.06
N GLY A 699 -33.85 -29.70 37.73
CA GLY A 699 -33.84 -31.03 37.11
C GLY A 699 -32.80 -31.21 35.99
N LYS A 700 -31.93 -30.22 35.77
CA LYS A 700 -30.81 -30.28 34.82
C LYS A 700 -29.54 -30.72 35.54
N ARG A 701 -28.69 -31.41 34.78
CA ARG A 701 -27.33 -31.78 35.16
C ARG A 701 -26.35 -31.09 34.22
N LEU A 702 -25.65 -30.08 34.71
CA LEU A 702 -24.67 -29.31 33.96
C LEU A 702 -23.27 -29.62 34.46
N VAL A 703 -22.32 -29.80 33.55
CA VAL A 703 -20.97 -30.26 33.88
C VAL A 703 -19.95 -29.43 33.13
N ASN A 704 -18.89 -29.01 33.81
CA ASN A 704 -17.76 -28.32 33.21
C ASN A 704 -16.45 -28.73 33.91
N LYS A 705 -15.30 -28.27 33.40
CA LYS A 705 -13.97 -28.76 33.75
C LYS A 705 -13.03 -27.61 34.06
N MET A 706 -12.16 -27.83 35.05
CA MET A 706 -11.23 -26.84 35.58
C MET A 706 -9.84 -27.43 35.82
N PHE A 707 -8.80 -26.62 35.71
CA PHE A 707 -7.42 -27.04 35.88
C PHE A 707 -6.76 -26.34 37.07
N LEU A 708 -6.40 -27.11 38.10
CA LEU A 708 -5.65 -26.61 39.26
C LEU A 708 -4.15 -26.67 38.98
N MET A 709 -3.44 -25.56 39.15
CA MET A 709 -1.98 -25.52 39.17
C MET A 709 -1.52 -25.14 40.58
N LYS A 710 -0.51 -25.85 41.11
CA LYS A 710 0.13 -25.48 42.38
C LYS A 710 1.51 -24.92 42.11
#